data_AF-A0A7K7D9D3-F1
#
_entry.id   AF-A0A7K7D9D3-F1
#
_cell.length_a   1.000
_cell.length_b   1.000
_cell.length_c   1.000
_cell.angle_alpha   90.00
_cell.angle_beta   90.00
_cell.angle_gamma   90.00
#
_symmetry.space_group_name_H-M   'P 1'
#
loop_
_entity.id
_entity.type
_entity.pdbx_description
1 polymer ?
#
loop_
_entity_poly.entity_id
_entity_poly.type
_entity_poly.pdbx_seq_one_letter_code
_entity_poly.pdbx_strand_id
1 'polypeptide(L)'
;MSRARQPPLVTGISPNEGIAWTKVTIRGENLGTGPTDLLGLTICGHNCLLTAEWMSASKIVCRVGQAKNDKGDIIVTTKSGGKGTSTVSFKLLKPEKIGILDQSAVWVDEMNYYDMRTDRNKGIPPLSLRPANPLGIEIDKGRFPQKDLESLFPGMSADFTSENFSAAWYLIENHSTTSFDQLKTAVVNLKKQANKKNEGSLAYVKGGLSTFFEAQDALSAIHQKLEADGTEKVEGSMTQKLENVLNRASNTADTLFQEVLGRKDKADSTRNALNVLQRFKFLFNLPLNIERNIQKGDYDVVINDYEKAKSLFGKTEVQVFKKYYAEVETRIEALRELLLDKLLETPSTLHDQKRYIRYLSDLHAPGDPAWQCIGAQHHWILQLMHNCKESYVKEQKGKDIFLFYLFIYIALLHSPMLDLDGDVRPSPIGHLSQSASLKRGSSFQSGRDDASRYRAPQQVVFVEKLTKLVVSQLPNFWKLWVSYVNGSLFSETAEKSGQMERSKKNARQRQNDFKKMIQEVMYSLVKLIRGALLPFSLREGELRQYGGWEMKSELSGQWLTHVIQTVRLSSESLTALEIPNDMLQIIQDLILDLRVRCIIVTLQHTAEDIKRLAEKEDWVVDNEGLTSLPSQFEQCIIRSLQSLKTVLDCKPGEASVFQQQKTQEDVCQLSIGIMQGFIDCLEQLSTKPDGDIDTSHLSVDVSSPDLFGSIHEESSLSSEQRLLIALSNCRYLERHTFLNIAEHFEKHGFQGVDKITQVSMESLKELDQRLFEMYIEFKADPIVGSLEPGIYAGYFDWKDCLVPTGVRNYLKEALVNIIAVHAEVFTISKDLVPRVMSRVVEAVSEELSRLMQCVSSFSKNGALQAKLEICALRDTVAIYLTPESKSSFKQALEALPQLSSGTDRKLLEELLNKFKSSMHLQLTCFQASSSAMMKT
;
A
#
# COMPACT_ATOMS: atom_id res chain seq x y z
N MET A 1 35.62 73.24 -6.60
CA MET A 1 35.48 74.32 -7.60
C MET A 1 35.57 73.72 -8.99
N SER A 2 34.45 73.56 -9.69
CA SER A 2 34.41 73.14 -11.10
C SER A 2 34.57 74.37 -12.00
N ARG A 3 35.44 74.29 -13.02
CA ARG A 3 35.71 75.38 -13.98
C ARG A 3 34.39 75.93 -14.57
N ALA A 4 34.17 77.24 -14.46
CA ALA A 4 33.05 77.93 -15.10
C ALA A 4 33.13 77.72 -16.63
N ARG A 5 32.06 77.20 -17.23
CA ARG A 5 31.98 76.98 -18.68
C ARG A 5 31.52 78.26 -19.38
N GLN A 6 31.96 78.45 -20.61
CA GLN A 6 31.66 79.65 -21.40
C GLN A 6 30.15 79.77 -21.68
N PRO A 7 29.61 81.00 -21.75
CA PRO A 7 28.21 81.23 -22.04
C PRO A 7 27.84 80.79 -23.47
N PRO A 8 26.57 80.43 -23.72
CA PRO A 8 26.09 80.08 -25.05
C PRO A 8 26.28 81.23 -26.05
N LEU A 9 26.81 80.95 -27.23
CA LEU A 9 26.96 81.94 -28.31
C LEU A 9 26.20 81.46 -29.56
N VAL A 10 25.20 82.22 -29.99
CA VAL A 10 24.46 81.94 -31.21
C VAL A 10 25.15 82.60 -32.41
N THR A 11 25.55 81.79 -33.38
CA THR A 11 26.28 82.21 -34.59
C THR A 11 25.45 82.11 -35.86
N GLY A 12 24.31 81.39 -35.84
CA GLY A 12 23.45 81.26 -37.01
C GLY A 12 22.03 80.85 -36.69
N ILE A 13 21.09 81.24 -37.56
CA ILE A 13 19.70 80.79 -37.55
C ILE A 13 19.24 80.52 -38.98
N SER A 14 18.47 79.45 -39.19
CA SER A 14 17.94 79.08 -40.50
C SER A 14 16.49 78.56 -40.39
N PRO A 15 15.53 79.13 -41.13
CA PRO A 15 15.65 80.38 -41.91
C PRO A 15 15.88 81.61 -41.01
N ASN A 16 16.44 82.69 -41.57
CA ASN A 16 16.71 83.95 -40.85
C ASN A 16 15.51 84.92 -40.84
N GLU A 17 14.47 84.63 -41.60
CA GLU A 17 13.18 85.31 -41.60
C GLU A 17 12.02 84.32 -41.78
N GLY A 18 10.84 84.69 -41.30
CA GLY A 18 9.63 83.87 -41.43
C GLY A 18 8.43 84.43 -40.68
N ILE A 19 7.27 83.80 -40.88
CA ILE A 19 6.03 84.11 -40.14
C ILE A 19 6.00 83.42 -38.78
N ALA A 20 5.06 83.78 -37.91
CA ALA A 20 4.85 83.08 -36.63
C ALA A 20 4.67 81.57 -36.84
N TRP A 21 5.20 80.76 -35.92
CA TRP A 21 5.24 79.29 -35.93
C TRP A 21 6.20 78.63 -36.93
N THR A 22 7.02 79.41 -37.65
CA THR A 22 8.10 78.87 -38.49
C THR A 22 9.09 78.07 -37.66
N LYS A 23 9.43 76.86 -38.13
CA LYS A 23 10.46 76.00 -37.51
C LYS A 23 11.84 76.54 -37.88
N VAL A 24 12.61 76.93 -36.87
CA VAL A 24 13.96 77.49 -37.03
C VAL A 24 15.00 76.59 -36.39
N THR A 25 16.18 76.55 -37.01
CA THR A 25 17.36 75.86 -36.51
C THR A 25 18.39 76.90 -36.07
N ILE A 26 18.67 76.93 -34.77
CA ILE A 26 19.68 77.78 -34.15
C ILE A 26 20.99 77.01 -34.12
N ARG A 27 22.07 77.64 -34.60
CA ARG A 27 23.44 77.13 -34.59
C ARG A 27 24.32 78.05 -33.76
N GLY A 28 25.24 77.46 -33.01
CA GLY A 28 26.08 78.21 -32.07
C GLY A 28 27.15 77.34 -31.41
N GLU A 29 27.74 77.88 -30.37
CA GLU A 29 28.71 77.21 -29.51
C GLU A 29 28.21 77.23 -28.06
N ASN A 30 28.50 76.17 -27.30
CA ASN A 30 28.12 76.04 -25.90
C ASN A 30 26.61 76.17 -25.63
N LEU A 31 25.75 75.70 -26.54
CA LEU A 31 24.28 75.73 -26.41
C LEU A 31 23.71 74.70 -25.40
N GLY A 32 24.50 74.31 -24.40
CA GLY A 32 24.16 73.34 -23.35
C GLY A 32 24.80 71.96 -23.55
N THR A 33 24.83 71.17 -22.49
CA THR A 33 25.43 69.82 -22.44
C THR A 33 24.42 68.69 -22.64
N GLY A 34 23.12 69.02 -22.62
CA GLY A 34 22.00 68.12 -22.83
C GLY A 34 20.68 68.89 -22.74
N PRO A 35 19.54 68.25 -23.03
CA PRO A 35 18.22 68.90 -23.02
C PRO A 35 17.84 69.48 -21.65
N THR A 36 18.30 68.86 -20.55
CA THR A 36 18.07 69.33 -19.18
C THR A 36 18.92 70.54 -18.79
N ASP A 37 19.91 70.90 -19.61
CA ASP A 37 20.79 72.05 -19.40
C ASP A 37 20.21 73.33 -20.03
N LEU A 38 19.22 73.24 -20.91
CA LEU A 38 18.56 74.37 -21.54
C LEU A 38 17.46 74.94 -20.63
N LEU A 39 17.71 76.09 -20.01
CA LEU A 39 16.78 76.75 -19.07
C LEU A 39 15.83 77.74 -19.76
N GLY A 40 16.24 78.32 -20.89
CA GLY A 40 15.43 79.31 -21.60
C GLY A 40 15.88 79.51 -23.03
N LEU A 41 14.93 79.75 -23.92
CA LEU A 41 15.19 80.16 -25.30
C LEU A 41 14.22 81.28 -25.65
N THR A 42 14.73 82.45 -26.03
CA THR A 42 13.92 83.61 -26.40
C THR A 42 14.31 84.08 -27.80
N ILE A 43 13.33 84.27 -28.69
CA ILE A 43 13.51 84.81 -30.04
C ILE A 43 12.59 86.03 -30.20
N CYS A 44 13.15 87.17 -30.60
CA CYS A 44 12.39 88.43 -30.79
C CYS A 44 11.55 88.83 -29.56
N GLY A 45 12.03 88.50 -28.35
CA GLY A 45 11.34 88.78 -27.08
C GLY A 45 10.27 87.76 -26.67
N HIS A 46 10.05 86.68 -27.43
CA HIS A 46 9.10 85.62 -27.08
C HIS A 46 9.80 84.34 -26.58
N ASN A 47 9.29 83.76 -25.50
CA ASN A 47 9.82 82.51 -24.93
C ASN A 47 9.42 81.31 -25.80
N CYS A 48 10.40 80.69 -26.45
CA CYS A 48 10.25 79.56 -27.36
C CYS A 48 10.67 78.22 -26.71
N LEU A 49 10.94 78.19 -25.40
CA LEU A 49 11.45 77.01 -24.68
C LEU A 49 10.53 75.78 -24.80
N LEU A 50 9.21 75.97 -24.74
CA LEU A 50 8.24 74.88 -24.84
C LEU A 50 8.32 74.09 -26.16
N THR A 51 8.83 74.71 -27.22
CA THR A 51 9.01 74.09 -28.53
C THR A 51 10.47 73.80 -28.86
N ALA A 52 11.38 74.06 -27.92
CA ALA A 52 12.81 73.92 -28.13
C ALA A 52 13.26 72.47 -27.92
N GLU A 53 13.77 71.87 -28.99
CA GLU A 53 14.45 70.58 -28.97
C GLU A 53 15.96 70.83 -29.03
N TRP A 54 16.65 70.49 -27.93
CA TRP A 54 18.10 70.49 -27.91
C TRP A 54 18.62 69.29 -28.73
N MET A 55 19.46 69.55 -29.73
CA MET A 55 20.01 68.50 -30.60
C MET A 55 21.47 68.20 -30.27
N SER A 56 22.26 69.25 -30.01
CA SER A 56 23.67 69.13 -29.64
C SER A 56 24.15 70.42 -28.97
N ALA A 57 25.37 70.40 -28.44
CA ALA A 57 26.02 71.59 -27.88
C ALA A 57 26.22 72.75 -28.89
N SER A 58 25.93 72.52 -30.18
CA SER A 58 26.01 73.52 -31.24
C SER A 58 24.70 73.73 -32.01
N LYS A 59 23.61 73.04 -31.65
CA LYS A 59 22.36 73.07 -32.41
C LYS A 59 21.13 72.91 -31.53
N ILE A 60 20.19 73.83 -31.68
CA ILE A 60 18.83 73.78 -31.09
C ILE A 60 17.83 74.00 -32.21
N VAL A 61 16.71 73.28 -32.18
CA VAL A 61 15.60 73.45 -33.13
C VAL A 61 14.37 73.88 -32.36
N CYS A 62 13.67 74.92 -32.78
CA CYS A 62 12.43 75.35 -32.14
C CYS A 62 11.45 75.95 -33.15
N ARG A 63 10.24 76.30 -32.70
CA ARG A 63 9.31 77.11 -33.49
C ARG A 63 9.23 78.51 -32.90
N VAL A 64 9.28 79.53 -33.77
CA VAL A 64 9.20 80.93 -33.35
C VAL A 64 7.76 81.23 -32.91
N GLY A 65 7.56 81.73 -31.69
CA GLY A 65 6.24 82.14 -31.22
C GLY A 65 5.76 83.47 -31.81
N GLN A 66 4.55 83.90 -31.46
CA GLN A 66 4.03 85.22 -31.85
C GLN A 66 4.81 86.32 -31.11
N ALA A 67 5.84 86.87 -31.76
CA ALA A 67 6.66 87.94 -31.21
C ALA A 67 6.06 89.32 -31.51
N LYS A 68 6.22 90.26 -30.56
CA LYS A 68 5.74 91.65 -30.69
C LYS A 68 6.66 92.55 -31.53
N ASN A 69 7.91 92.14 -31.72
CA ASN A 69 8.94 92.95 -32.37
C ASN A 69 9.30 92.37 -33.75
N ASP A 70 9.39 93.24 -34.75
CA ASP A 70 9.64 92.88 -36.16
C ASP A 70 11.07 92.31 -36.39
N LYS A 71 12.00 92.60 -35.48
CA LYS A 71 13.38 92.09 -35.47
C LYS A 71 13.89 92.03 -34.02
N GLY A 72 14.62 90.99 -33.64
CA GLY A 72 15.21 90.92 -32.29
C GLY A 72 16.22 89.79 -32.09
N ASP A 73 16.87 89.84 -30.93
CA ASP A 73 17.95 88.92 -30.57
C ASP A 73 17.44 87.52 -30.21
N ILE A 74 18.35 86.56 -30.37
CA ILE A 74 18.13 85.15 -30.02
C ILE A 74 18.93 84.88 -28.74
N ILE A 75 18.25 84.63 -27.63
CA ILE A 75 18.90 84.46 -26.32
C ILE A 75 18.69 83.02 -25.85
N VAL A 76 19.79 82.27 -25.74
CA VAL A 76 19.81 80.91 -25.19
C VAL A 76 20.37 80.97 -23.76
N THR A 77 19.62 80.48 -22.78
CA THR A 77 20.05 80.42 -21.38
C THR A 77 20.24 78.98 -20.96
N THR A 78 21.43 78.63 -20.47
CA THR A 78 21.76 77.28 -20.00
C THR A 78 22.09 77.26 -18.51
N LYS A 79 21.92 76.12 -17.86
CA LYS A 79 22.28 75.93 -16.45
C LYS A 79 23.79 75.92 -16.25
N SER A 80 24.54 75.38 -17.21
CA SER A 80 25.99 75.25 -17.15
C SER A 80 26.78 76.49 -17.58
N GLY A 81 26.27 77.27 -18.55
CA GLY A 81 26.93 78.46 -19.11
C GLY A 81 26.21 79.79 -18.85
N GLY A 82 25.00 79.79 -18.27
CA GLY A 82 24.23 81.00 -18.01
C GLY A 82 23.57 81.59 -19.27
N LYS A 83 23.31 82.90 -19.26
CA LYS A 83 22.62 83.62 -20.34
C LYS A 83 23.57 83.89 -21.50
N GLY A 84 23.22 83.41 -22.69
CA GLY A 84 24.00 83.54 -23.90
C GLY A 84 23.74 84.83 -24.69
N THR A 85 24.57 85.06 -25.70
CA THR A 85 24.48 86.18 -26.65
C THR A 85 24.30 85.67 -28.08
N SER A 86 23.83 86.53 -28.99
CA SER A 86 23.69 86.21 -30.40
C SER A 86 24.37 87.25 -31.27
N THR A 87 25.00 86.79 -32.34
CA THR A 87 25.55 87.62 -33.42
C THR A 87 24.58 87.78 -34.59
N VAL A 88 23.49 87.01 -34.58
CA VAL A 88 22.45 87.00 -35.61
C VAL A 88 21.09 87.36 -35.01
N SER A 89 20.20 87.93 -35.81
CA SER A 89 18.83 88.26 -35.42
C SER A 89 17.84 87.58 -36.35
N PHE A 90 16.65 87.30 -35.83
CA PHE A 90 15.54 86.78 -36.62
C PHE A 90 14.61 87.94 -37.01
N LYS A 91 14.13 87.95 -38.25
CA LYS A 91 13.15 88.93 -38.74
C LYS A 91 11.78 88.29 -38.87
N LEU A 92 10.80 88.78 -38.12
CA LEU A 92 9.43 88.29 -38.20
C LEU A 92 8.72 89.03 -39.36
N LEU A 93 8.31 88.28 -40.38
CA LEU A 93 7.53 88.83 -41.48
C LEU A 93 6.09 89.02 -41.02
N LYS A 94 5.61 90.27 -41.03
CA LYS A 94 4.18 90.57 -40.83
C LYS A 94 3.44 90.00 -42.04
N PRO A 95 2.38 89.19 -41.84
CA PRO A 95 1.59 88.70 -42.95
C PRO A 95 0.99 89.90 -43.71
N GLU A 96 1.23 89.98 -45.01
CA GLU A 96 0.57 90.92 -45.92
C GLU A 96 -0.94 90.75 -45.81
N LYS A 97 -1.69 91.84 -45.69
CA LYS A 97 -3.15 91.80 -45.77
C LYS A 97 -3.53 91.54 -47.23
N ILE A 98 -3.73 90.27 -47.55
CA ILE A 98 -4.21 89.82 -48.85
C ILE A 98 -5.60 90.42 -49.11
N GLY A 99 -5.76 91.12 -50.23
CA GLY A 99 -7.04 91.68 -50.66
C GLY A 99 -7.97 90.57 -51.17
N ILE A 100 -9.28 90.82 -51.12
CA ILE A 100 -10.36 89.84 -51.35
C ILE A 100 -10.32 89.19 -52.77
N LEU A 101 -9.47 89.71 -53.68
CA LEU A 101 -9.36 89.27 -55.07
C LEU A 101 -7.99 88.65 -55.44
N ASP A 102 -7.06 88.50 -54.50
CA ASP A 102 -5.80 87.79 -54.76
C ASP A 102 -5.98 86.27 -54.58
N GLN A 103 -5.59 85.49 -55.60
CA GLN A 103 -5.74 84.04 -55.61
C GLN A 103 -4.81 83.36 -54.60
N SER A 104 -5.39 82.48 -53.76
CA SER A 104 -4.68 81.71 -52.73
C SER A 104 -4.19 80.36 -53.27
N ALA A 105 -2.91 80.06 -53.05
CA ALA A 105 -2.23 78.85 -53.54
C ALA A 105 -2.55 77.54 -52.75
N VAL A 106 -3.64 77.48 -51.98
CA VAL A 106 -3.92 76.34 -51.07
C VAL A 106 -5.07 75.45 -51.58
N TRP A 107 -5.73 75.79 -52.68
CA TRP A 107 -6.68 74.91 -53.35
C TRP A 107 -6.01 74.31 -54.59
N VAL A 108 -5.73 73.01 -54.53
CA VAL A 108 -5.38 72.21 -55.70
C VAL A 108 -6.71 71.88 -56.39
N ASP A 109 -7.01 72.61 -57.46
CA ASP A 109 -8.10 72.33 -58.39
C ASP A 109 -7.83 70.99 -59.09
N GLU A 110 -8.56 69.94 -58.70
CA GLU A 110 -8.70 68.73 -59.51
C GLU A 110 -9.98 68.83 -60.35
N MET A 111 -9.78 68.66 -61.67
CA MET A 111 -10.78 68.45 -62.73
C MET A 111 -11.30 69.70 -63.48
N ASN A 112 -10.41 70.23 -64.31
CA ASN A 112 -10.77 70.68 -65.67
C ASN A 112 -11.12 69.47 -66.54
N TYR A 113 -12.40 69.33 -66.93
CA TYR A 113 -12.84 68.46 -68.03
C TYR A 113 -13.47 69.35 -69.11
N TYR A 114 -13.01 69.19 -70.35
CA TYR A 114 -13.36 69.91 -71.59
C TYR A 114 -12.54 71.16 -71.95
N ASP A 115 -11.37 70.82 -72.47
CA ASP A 115 -10.77 71.25 -73.75
C ASP A 115 -11.35 72.45 -74.53
N MET A 116 -10.39 73.19 -75.09
CA MET A 116 -10.52 74.37 -75.91
C MET A 116 -11.35 74.15 -77.17
N ARG A 117 -12.19 75.15 -77.51
CA ARG A 117 -12.37 75.55 -78.91
C ARG A 117 -12.88 76.98 -79.04
N THR A 118 -12.06 77.75 -79.75
CA THR A 118 -12.41 78.83 -80.69
C THR A 118 -13.10 80.09 -80.20
N ASP A 119 -12.28 81.14 -80.14
CA ASP A 119 -12.32 82.28 -81.06
C ASP A 119 -13.46 83.31 -80.96
N ARG A 120 -13.00 84.57 -80.95
CA ARG A 120 -13.68 85.82 -81.34
C ARG A 120 -14.92 86.28 -80.59
N ASN A 121 -14.76 87.51 -80.08
CA ASN A 121 -15.80 88.51 -79.82
C ASN A 121 -16.85 88.16 -78.76
N LYS A 122 -16.61 88.71 -77.57
CA LYS A 122 -17.55 89.32 -76.60
C LYS A 122 -16.80 89.27 -75.28
N GLY A 123 -16.48 90.34 -74.59
CA GLY A 123 -17.16 91.61 -74.39
C GLY A 123 -16.66 92.00 -73.00
N ILE A 124 -15.96 93.13 -72.89
CA ILE A 124 -15.34 93.56 -71.63
C ILE A 124 -16.46 93.71 -70.59
N PRO A 125 -16.30 93.16 -69.36
CA PRO A 125 -17.29 93.32 -68.30
C PRO A 125 -17.54 94.80 -68.01
N PRO A 126 -18.79 95.24 -67.75
CA PRO A 126 -19.16 96.66 -67.68
C PRO A 126 -18.62 97.44 -66.47
N LEU A 127 -17.76 96.81 -65.66
CA LEU A 127 -17.28 97.33 -64.39
C LEU A 127 -15.76 97.16 -64.20
N SER A 128 -15.00 97.03 -65.30
CA SER A 128 -13.55 97.20 -65.23
C SER A 128 -13.22 98.69 -65.06
N LEU A 129 -13.32 99.17 -63.82
CA LEU A 129 -12.73 100.43 -63.37
C LEU A 129 -11.20 100.29 -63.31
N ARG A 130 -10.56 100.05 -64.46
CA ARG A 130 -9.15 100.40 -64.63
C ARG A 130 -9.10 101.90 -64.93
N PRO A 131 -8.36 102.73 -64.17
CA PRO A 131 -8.16 104.11 -64.56
C PRO A 131 -7.40 104.15 -65.89
N ALA A 132 -8.06 104.62 -66.95
CA ALA A 132 -7.40 104.87 -68.23
C ALA A 132 -6.44 106.05 -68.06
N ASN A 133 -5.20 105.91 -68.55
CA ASN A 133 -4.20 106.97 -68.58
C ASN A 133 -4.81 108.27 -69.17
N PRO A 134 -5.02 109.33 -68.35
CA PRO A 134 -5.82 110.50 -68.74
C PRO A 134 -5.12 111.39 -69.78
N LEU A 135 -3.81 111.25 -69.96
CA LEU A 135 -3.04 112.00 -70.96
C LEU A 135 -2.96 111.27 -72.31
N GLY A 136 -3.25 109.96 -72.34
CA GLY A 136 -3.26 109.17 -73.58
C GLY A 136 -1.91 109.06 -74.29
N ILE A 137 -0.81 109.30 -73.57
CA ILE A 137 0.58 109.20 -74.05
C ILE A 137 1.29 108.14 -73.20
N GLU A 138 2.13 107.32 -73.81
CA GLU A 138 2.87 106.28 -73.09
C GLU A 138 3.68 106.86 -71.92
N ILE A 139 3.61 106.18 -70.77
CA ILE A 139 4.28 106.57 -69.54
C ILE A 139 5.75 106.16 -69.65
N ASP A 140 6.65 107.13 -69.51
CA ASP A 140 8.08 106.88 -69.59
C ASP A 140 8.63 106.71 -68.16
N LYS A 141 9.18 105.53 -67.84
CA LYS A 141 9.70 105.23 -66.50
C LYS A 141 11.10 105.82 -66.33
N GLY A 142 11.19 107.16 -66.29
CA GLY A 142 12.42 107.87 -65.97
C GLY A 142 12.85 107.62 -64.52
N ARG A 143 14.08 107.14 -64.30
CA ARG A 143 14.65 106.89 -62.95
C ARG A 143 14.91 108.21 -62.21
N PHE A 144 13.93 108.71 -61.46
CA PHE A 144 14.16 109.66 -60.37
C PHE A 144 13.96 108.95 -59.01
N PRO A 145 14.92 109.00 -58.08
CA PRO A 145 14.75 108.40 -56.76
C PRO A 145 13.60 109.07 -55.99
N GLN A 146 12.64 108.27 -55.50
CA GLN A 146 11.45 108.75 -54.78
C GLN A 146 11.78 109.62 -53.54
N LYS A 147 12.94 109.38 -52.91
CA LYS A 147 13.44 110.17 -51.78
C LYS A 147 13.79 111.62 -52.10
N ASP A 148 14.18 111.93 -53.34
CA ASP A 148 14.53 113.30 -53.74
C ASP A 148 13.27 114.12 -54.11
N LEU A 149 12.23 113.46 -54.61
CA LEU A 149 10.92 114.06 -54.91
C LEU A 149 10.11 114.39 -53.65
N GLU A 150 10.17 113.52 -52.63
CA GLU A 150 9.58 113.78 -51.30
C GLU A 150 10.25 114.97 -50.59
N SER A 151 11.52 115.29 -50.92
CA SER A 151 12.23 116.46 -50.41
C SER A 151 11.82 117.78 -51.07
N LEU A 152 11.45 117.75 -52.36
CA LEU A 152 11.06 118.93 -53.16
C LEU A 152 9.56 119.26 -53.03
N PHE A 153 8.71 118.27 -52.74
CA PHE A 153 7.27 118.44 -52.54
C PHE A 153 6.78 117.72 -51.26
N PRO A 154 7.00 118.28 -50.05
CA PRO A 154 6.61 117.64 -48.80
C PRO A 154 5.07 117.47 -48.71
N GLY A 155 4.60 116.24 -48.51
CA GLY A 155 3.18 115.93 -48.25
C GLY A 155 2.25 115.87 -49.47
N MET A 156 2.79 115.99 -50.69
CA MET A 156 2.04 115.85 -51.94
C MET A 156 2.10 114.41 -52.48
N SER A 157 1.28 114.09 -53.48
CA SER A 157 1.27 112.77 -54.15
C SER A 157 1.15 112.90 -55.67
N ALA A 158 1.72 111.92 -56.40
CA ALA A 158 1.51 111.74 -57.83
C ALA A 158 0.21 111.00 -58.19
N ASP A 159 -0.51 110.45 -57.22
CA ASP A 159 -1.75 109.71 -57.47
C ASP A 159 -2.93 110.68 -57.68
N PHE A 160 -3.60 110.61 -58.84
CA PHE A 160 -4.75 111.44 -59.20
C PHE A 160 -6.01 111.15 -58.37
N THR A 161 -6.01 110.07 -57.58
CA THR A 161 -7.10 109.77 -56.63
C THR A 161 -6.84 110.30 -55.22
N SER A 162 -5.66 110.86 -54.96
CA SER A 162 -5.32 111.50 -53.68
C SER A 162 -5.82 112.94 -53.62
N GLU A 163 -6.32 113.39 -52.47
CA GLU A 163 -6.71 114.79 -52.24
C GLU A 163 -5.51 115.76 -52.30
N ASN A 164 -4.28 115.28 -52.07
CA ASN A 164 -3.05 116.08 -52.09
C ASN A 164 -2.27 115.95 -53.42
N PHE A 165 -2.98 115.81 -54.53
CA PHE A 165 -2.38 115.60 -55.86
C PHE A 165 -1.59 116.81 -56.36
N SER A 166 -0.37 116.58 -56.86
CA SER A 166 0.43 117.58 -57.58
C SER A 166 0.61 117.18 -59.04
N ALA A 167 0.06 117.99 -59.95
CA ALA A 167 0.23 117.80 -61.40
C ALA A 167 1.71 117.91 -61.83
N ALA A 168 2.50 118.73 -61.15
CA ALA A 168 3.93 118.87 -61.42
C ALA A 168 4.70 117.61 -61.04
N TRP A 169 4.41 117.01 -59.88
CA TRP A 169 4.99 115.73 -59.47
C TRP A 169 4.61 114.64 -60.48
N TYR A 170 3.33 114.52 -60.83
CA TYR A 170 2.86 113.50 -61.76
C TYR A 170 3.57 113.55 -63.13
N LEU A 171 3.82 114.75 -63.66
CA LEU A 171 4.56 114.92 -64.92
C LEU A 171 6.06 114.61 -64.80
N ILE A 172 6.70 114.93 -63.67
CA ILE A 172 8.11 114.61 -63.44
C ILE A 172 8.30 113.09 -63.30
N GLU A 173 7.43 112.42 -62.54
CA GLU A 173 7.56 110.99 -62.26
C GLU A 173 7.21 110.12 -63.49
N ASN A 174 6.16 110.48 -64.24
CA ASN A 174 5.64 109.65 -65.32
C ASN A 174 5.96 110.14 -66.74
N HIS A 175 6.41 111.39 -66.91
CA HIS A 175 6.57 112.04 -68.21
C HIS A 175 7.81 112.97 -68.31
N SER A 176 8.86 112.74 -67.50
CA SER A 176 10.06 113.61 -67.45
C SER A 176 10.81 113.79 -68.77
N THR A 177 10.71 112.82 -69.68
CA THR A 177 11.38 112.79 -71.00
C THR A 177 10.45 113.14 -72.17
N THR A 178 9.18 113.50 -71.88
CA THR A 178 8.16 113.72 -72.92
C THR A 178 8.37 115.06 -73.64
N SER A 179 8.34 115.05 -74.97
CA SER A 179 8.53 116.27 -75.78
C SER A 179 7.33 117.23 -75.70
N PHE A 180 7.58 118.53 -75.93
CA PHE A 180 6.53 119.56 -75.87
C PHE A 180 5.36 119.30 -76.83
N ASP A 181 5.64 118.79 -78.04
CA ASP A 181 4.58 118.47 -79.03
C ASP A 181 3.70 117.30 -78.58
N GLN A 182 4.27 116.32 -77.87
CA GLN A 182 3.50 115.25 -77.26
C GLN A 182 2.60 115.79 -76.14
N LEU A 183 3.12 116.63 -75.24
CA LEU A 183 2.29 117.27 -74.19
C LEU A 183 1.15 118.13 -74.77
N LYS A 184 1.39 118.82 -75.90
CA LYS A 184 0.35 119.58 -76.62
C LYS A 184 -0.77 118.67 -77.13
N THR A 185 -0.41 117.48 -77.59
CA THR A 185 -1.36 116.44 -78.02
C THR A 185 -2.14 115.87 -76.82
N ALA A 186 -1.48 115.70 -75.66
CA ALA A 186 -2.11 115.31 -74.40
C ALA A 186 -3.23 116.28 -74.00
N VAL A 187 -3.00 117.59 -74.10
CA VAL A 187 -4.00 118.61 -73.77
C VAL A 187 -5.22 118.55 -74.70
N VAL A 188 -5.02 118.27 -75.99
CA VAL A 188 -6.13 118.11 -76.94
C VAL A 188 -6.94 116.85 -76.63
N ASN A 189 -6.29 115.75 -76.26
CA ASN A 189 -6.96 114.51 -75.86
C ASN A 189 -7.74 114.69 -74.55
N LEU A 190 -7.17 115.41 -73.57
CA LEU A 190 -7.81 115.68 -72.29
C LEU A 190 -9.04 116.59 -72.46
N LYS A 191 -8.97 117.60 -73.35
CA LYS A 191 -10.14 118.41 -73.73
C LYS A 191 -11.21 117.59 -74.50
N LYS A 192 -10.81 116.66 -75.37
CA LYS A 192 -11.73 115.75 -76.06
C LYS A 192 -12.43 114.78 -75.10
N GLN A 193 -11.73 114.28 -74.09
CA GLN A 193 -12.35 113.44 -73.05
C GLN A 193 -13.29 114.24 -72.14
N ALA A 194 -12.94 115.47 -71.78
CA ALA A 194 -13.81 116.35 -71.01
C ALA A 194 -15.12 116.67 -71.74
N ASN A 195 -15.06 116.96 -73.05
CA ASN A 195 -16.25 117.28 -73.85
C ASN A 195 -17.11 116.06 -74.22
N LYS A 196 -16.56 114.84 -74.27
CA LYS A 196 -17.32 113.60 -74.50
C LYS A 196 -18.34 113.27 -73.41
N LYS A 197 -18.21 113.82 -72.20
CA LYS A 197 -19.19 113.64 -71.11
C LYS A 197 -20.49 114.45 -71.29
N ASN A 198 -20.50 115.51 -72.12
CA ASN A 198 -21.67 116.40 -72.22
C ASN A 198 -22.66 116.07 -73.36
N GLU A 199 -22.26 115.32 -74.41
CA GLU A 199 -23.15 115.00 -75.55
C GLU A 199 -23.62 113.53 -75.60
N GLY A 200 -23.16 112.68 -74.68
CA GLY A 200 -23.44 111.23 -74.66
C GLY A 200 -24.60 110.77 -73.75
N SER A 201 -25.31 111.67 -73.07
CA SER A 201 -26.21 111.26 -71.95
C SER A 201 -27.59 110.74 -72.36
N LEU A 202 -28.04 110.92 -73.62
CA LEU A 202 -29.38 110.46 -74.05
C LEU A 202 -29.39 109.15 -74.85
N ALA A 203 -28.27 108.75 -75.46
CA ALA A 203 -28.19 107.53 -76.27
C ALA A 203 -27.86 106.27 -75.44
N TYR A 204 -27.16 106.42 -74.30
CA TYR A 204 -26.86 105.32 -73.37
C TYR A 204 -28.07 104.89 -72.52
N VAL A 205 -29.12 105.72 -72.42
CA VAL A 205 -30.34 105.41 -71.67
C VAL A 205 -31.27 104.48 -72.46
N LYS A 206 -31.23 104.48 -73.81
CA LYS A 206 -32.12 103.64 -74.64
C LYS A 206 -31.80 102.14 -74.66
N GLY A 207 -30.53 101.75 -74.49
CA GLY A 207 -30.11 100.34 -74.54
C GLY A 207 -30.06 99.64 -73.18
N GLY A 208 -30.06 100.41 -72.08
CA GLY A 208 -29.99 99.91 -70.70
C GLY A 208 -31.24 100.22 -69.86
N LEU A 209 -32.32 100.69 -70.50
CA LEU A 209 -33.60 100.99 -69.85
C LEU A 209 -34.18 99.77 -69.14
N SER A 210 -34.00 98.55 -69.69
CA SER A 210 -34.42 97.32 -69.02
C SER A 210 -33.63 97.08 -67.73
N THR A 211 -32.32 97.27 -67.73
CA THR A 211 -31.49 97.16 -66.52
C THR A 211 -31.72 98.29 -65.53
N PHE A 212 -32.14 99.48 -65.99
CA PHE A 212 -32.52 100.59 -65.11
C PHE A 212 -33.89 100.34 -64.47
N PHE A 213 -34.85 99.84 -65.25
CA PHE A 213 -36.13 99.38 -64.72
C PHE A 213 -35.98 98.14 -63.86
N GLU A 214 -35.08 97.20 -64.16
CA GLU A 214 -34.78 96.06 -63.30
C GLU A 214 -34.03 96.49 -62.04
N ALA A 215 -33.12 97.46 -62.11
CA ALA A 215 -32.46 98.00 -60.93
C ALA A 215 -33.43 98.83 -60.08
N GLN A 216 -34.36 99.55 -60.71
CA GLN A 216 -35.41 100.31 -60.04
C GLN A 216 -36.51 99.39 -59.50
N ASP A 217 -36.92 98.35 -60.22
CA ASP A 217 -37.83 97.31 -59.74
C ASP A 217 -37.16 96.48 -58.64
N ALA A 218 -35.86 96.24 -58.72
CA ALA A 218 -35.11 95.61 -57.64
C ALA A 218 -34.97 96.55 -56.44
N LEU A 219 -34.73 97.85 -56.63
CA LEU A 219 -34.71 98.84 -55.56
C LEU A 219 -36.10 99.04 -54.96
N SER A 220 -37.15 99.05 -55.76
CA SER A 220 -38.55 99.10 -55.32
C SER A 220 -38.98 97.79 -54.67
N ALA A 221 -38.52 96.63 -55.13
CA ALA A 221 -38.77 95.34 -54.49
C ALA A 221 -37.96 95.19 -53.19
N ILE A 222 -36.75 95.75 -53.12
CA ILE A 222 -35.98 95.86 -51.88
C ILE A 222 -36.67 96.83 -50.93
N HIS A 223 -37.13 98.00 -51.40
CA HIS A 223 -37.84 98.98 -50.58
C HIS A 223 -39.19 98.44 -50.11
N GLN A 224 -39.93 97.72 -50.95
CA GLN A 224 -41.19 97.05 -50.61
C GLN A 224 -40.97 95.85 -49.68
N LYS A 225 -39.84 95.11 -49.81
CA LYS A 225 -39.41 94.13 -48.81
C LYS A 225 -38.93 94.77 -47.52
N LEU A 226 -38.31 95.94 -47.58
CA LEU A 226 -37.85 96.68 -46.39
C LEU A 226 -39.01 97.32 -45.64
N GLU A 227 -40.06 97.74 -46.33
CA GLU A 227 -41.35 98.18 -45.76
C GLU A 227 -42.19 96.97 -45.30
N ALA A 228 -42.12 95.82 -45.97
CA ALA A 228 -42.73 94.57 -45.48
C ALA A 228 -42.00 94.00 -44.24
N ASP A 229 -40.67 94.16 -44.15
CA ASP A 229 -39.84 93.77 -42.98
C ASP A 229 -39.73 94.89 -41.93
N GLY A 230 -40.15 96.11 -42.26
CA GLY A 230 -39.98 97.31 -41.45
C GLY A 230 -41.32 97.96 -41.18
N THR A 231 -41.80 97.76 -39.95
CA THR A 231 -43.02 98.34 -39.36
C THR A 231 -44.35 97.78 -39.88
N GLU A 232 -44.70 96.57 -39.42
CA GLU A 232 -45.80 96.38 -38.46
C GLU A 232 -45.95 94.90 -38.06
N LYS A 233 -45.79 94.63 -36.75
CA LYS A 233 -46.28 93.45 -35.99
C LYS A 233 -45.56 92.09 -36.11
N VAL A 234 -44.30 91.97 -35.65
CA VAL A 234 -43.86 90.86 -34.76
C VAL A 234 -42.68 91.34 -33.90
N GLU A 235 -42.75 91.18 -32.59
CA GLU A 235 -41.69 91.52 -31.62
C GLU A 235 -40.38 90.73 -31.87
N GLY A 236 -39.24 91.43 -31.96
CA GLY A 236 -37.89 90.86 -31.80
C GLY A 236 -36.92 91.10 -32.96
N SER A 237 -35.75 91.69 -32.65
CA SER A 237 -34.67 92.05 -33.58
C SER A 237 -34.06 90.83 -34.31
N MET A 238 -33.73 90.96 -35.59
CA MET A 238 -33.03 89.97 -36.44
C MET A 238 -31.76 89.35 -35.80
N THR A 239 -31.11 90.04 -34.87
CA THR A 239 -29.97 89.52 -34.09
C THR A 239 -30.34 88.32 -33.19
N GLN A 240 -31.58 88.23 -32.70
CA GLN A 240 -32.03 87.12 -31.85
C GLN A 240 -32.15 85.79 -32.61
N LYS A 241 -32.55 85.82 -33.90
CA LYS A 241 -32.53 84.62 -34.74
C LYS A 241 -31.10 84.15 -35.01
N LEU A 242 -30.17 85.08 -35.25
CA LEU A 242 -28.76 84.75 -35.45
C LEU A 242 -28.12 84.19 -34.17
N GLU A 243 -28.41 84.81 -33.01
CA GLU A 243 -27.97 84.35 -31.70
C GLU A 243 -28.52 82.96 -31.38
N ASN A 244 -29.79 82.68 -31.70
CA ASN A 244 -30.38 81.36 -31.54
C ASN A 244 -29.75 80.31 -32.46
N VAL A 245 -29.37 80.66 -33.69
CA VAL A 245 -28.67 79.75 -34.62
C VAL A 245 -27.22 79.52 -34.17
N LEU A 246 -26.53 80.57 -33.71
CA LEU A 246 -25.16 80.47 -33.20
C LEU A 246 -25.10 79.64 -31.90
N ASN A 247 -26.05 79.87 -30.98
CA ASN A 247 -26.17 79.07 -29.77
C ASN A 247 -26.57 77.62 -30.08
N ARG A 248 -27.43 77.36 -31.08
CA ARG A 248 -27.69 76.00 -31.55
C ARG A 248 -26.45 75.35 -32.16
N ALA A 249 -25.69 76.07 -32.98
CA ALA A 249 -24.46 75.55 -33.58
C ALA A 249 -23.39 75.26 -32.52
N SER A 250 -23.22 76.14 -31.53
CA SER A 250 -22.33 75.94 -30.38
C SER A 250 -22.77 74.74 -29.54
N ASN A 251 -24.06 74.65 -29.18
CA ASN A 251 -24.59 73.51 -28.43
C ASN A 251 -24.44 72.18 -29.20
N THR A 252 -24.62 72.21 -30.53
CA THR A 252 -24.43 71.04 -31.41
C THR A 252 -22.95 70.66 -31.51
N ALA A 253 -22.05 71.63 -31.56
CA ALA A 253 -20.60 71.40 -31.53
C ALA A 253 -20.18 70.82 -30.17
N ASP A 254 -20.68 71.34 -29.05
CA ASP A 254 -20.40 70.81 -27.71
C ASP A 254 -20.92 69.38 -27.54
N THR A 255 -22.11 69.06 -28.10
CA THR A 255 -22.60 67.67 -28.10
C THR A 255 -21.74 66.76 -28.98
N LEU A 256 -21.34 67.20 -30.17
CA LEU A 256 -20.43 66.44 -31.04
C LEU A 256 -19.05 66.25 -30.40
N PHE A 257 -18.49 67.26 -29.75
CA PHE A 257 -17.21 67.15 -29.04
C PHE A 257 -17.32 66.25 -27.81
N GLN A 258 -18.40 66.33 -27.03
CA GLN A 258 -18.67 65.38 -25.95
C GLN A 258 -18.80 63.94 -26.46
N GLU A 259 -19.47 63.73 -27.59
CA GLU A 259 -19.53 62.41 -28.21
C GLU A 259 -18.16 61.93 -28.70
N VAL A 260 -17.35 62.79 -29.31
CA VAL A 260 -16.01 62.42 -29.83
C VAL A 260 -15.03 62.17 -28.68
N LEU A 261 -15.04 63.01 -27.65
CA LEU A 261 -14.25 62.82 -26.43
C LEU A 261 -14.69 61.55 -25.70
N GLY A 262 -16.01 61.31 -25.57
CA GLY A 262 -16.55 60.07 -25.02
C GLY A 262 -16.16 58.84 -25.84
N ARG A 263 -16.14 58.92 -27.18
CA ARG A 263 -15.64 57.85 -28.06
C ARG A 263 -14.14 57.61 -27.90
N LYS A 264 -13.34 58.67 -27.75
CA LYS A 264 -11.89 58.58 -27.50
C LYS A 264 -11.61 57.97 -26.12
N ASP A 265 -12.26 58.44 -25.07
CA ASP A 265 -12.10 57.90 -23.70
C ASP A 265 -12.52 56.44 -23.64
N LYS A 266 -13.59 56.07 -24.35
CA LYS A 266 -14.00 54.66 -24.49
C LYS A 266 -12.96 53.83 -25.24
N ALA A 267 -12.38 54.36 -26.31
CA ALA A 267 -11.31 53.69 -27.06
C ALA A 267 -10.03 53.53 -26.22
N ASP A 268 -9.61 54.58 -25.52
CA ASP A 268 -8.42 54.59 -24.66
C ASP A 268 -8.61 53.68 -23.42
N SER A 269 -9.81 53.69 -22.82
CA SER A 269 -10.19 52.74 -21.76
C SER A 269 -10.14 51.30 -22.26
N THR A 270 -10.68 51.03 -23.46
CA THR A 270 -10.62 49.70 -24.10
C THR A 270 -9.18 49.28 -24.37
N ARG A 271 -8.33 50.21 -24.83
CA ARG A 271 -6.91 49.97 -25.11
C ARG A 271 -6.12 49.69 -23.83
N ASN A 272 -6.40 50.42 -22.76
CA ASN A 272 -5.82 50.18 -21.44
C ASN A 272 -6.25 48.82 -20.87
N ALA A 273 -7.54 48.48 -20.96
CA ALA A 273 -8.04 47.17 -20.55
C ALA A 273 -7.36 46.02 -21.34
N LEU A 274 -7.22 46.18 -22.66
CA LEU A 274 -6.53 45.21 -23.51
C LEU A 274 -5.05 45.04 -23.11
N ASN A 275 -4.36 46.14 -22.80
CA ASN A 275 -2.97 46.11 -22.38
C ASN A 275 -2.80 45.40 -21.01
N VAL A 276 -3.70 45.67 -20.05
CA VAL A 276 -3.74 44.94 -18.77
C VAL A 276 -3.99 43.45 -18.98
N LEU A 277 -4.93 43.07 -19.85
CA LEU A 277 -5.21 41.68 -20.19
C LEU A 277 -4.02 40.99 -20.87
N GLN A 278 -3.29 41.68 -21.75
CA GLN A 278 -2.11 41.14 -22.43
C GLN A 278 -0.93 40.99 -21.47
N ARG A 279 -0.67 42.00 -20.62
CA ARG A 279 0.46 42.00 -19.68
C ARG A 279 0.29 40.98 -18.55
N PHE A 280 -0.95 40.77 -18.09
CA PHE A 280 -1.28 39.81 -17.03
C PHE A 280 -2.02 38.57 -17.55
N LYS A 281 -1.85 38.25 -18.84
CA LYS A 281 -2.46 37.09 -19.51
C LYS A 281 -2.24 35.78 -18.73
N PHE A 282 -1.09 35.62 -18.09
CA PHE A 282 -0.78 34.46 -17.25
C PHE A 282 -1.78 34.32 -16.10
N LEU A 283 -1.96 35.36 -15.27
CA LEU A 283 -2.83 35.32 -14.09
C LEU A 283 -4.31 35.07 -14.47
N PHE A 284 -4.79 35.71 -15.54
CA PHE A 284 -6.19 35.57 -15.96
C PHE A 284 -6.50 34.20 -16.60
N ASN A 285 -5.53 33.57 -17.26
CA ASN A 285 -5.70 32.22 -17.82
C ASN A 285 -5.32 31.10 -16.84
N LEU A 286 -4.70 31.44 -15.71
CA LEU A 286 -4.20 30.47 -14.74
C LEU A 286 -5.31 29.54 -14.19
N PRO A 287 -6.50 30.01 -13.79
CA PRO A 287 -7.57 29.11 -13.33
C PRO A 287 -7.96 28.05 -14.37
N LEU A 288 -8.07 28.43 -15.65
CA LEU A 288 -8.42 27.52 -16.74
C LEU A 288 -7.28 26.53 -17.05
N ASN A 289 -6.03 26.98 -16.95
CA ASN A 289 -4.87 26.11 -17.15
C ASN A 289 -4.73 25.11 -15.99
N ILE A 290 -4.98 25.54 -14.75
CA ILE A 290 -5.03 24.66 -13.58
C ILE A 290 -6.07 23.57 -13.81
N GLU A 291 -7.31 23.93 -14.14
CA GLU A 291 -8.38 22.98 -14.37
C GLU A 291 -8.07 21.98 -15.50
N ARG A 292 -7.51 22.46 -16.61
CA ARG A 292 -7.10 21.60 -17.73
C ARG A 292 -5.95 20.65 -17.35
N ASN A 293 -4.96 21.11 -16.59
CA ASN A 293 -3.83 20.29 -16.18
C ASN A 293 -4.23 19.28 -15.10
N ILE A 294 -5.16 19.64 -14.20
CA ILE A 294 -5.78 18.70 -13.25
C ILE A 294 -6.50 17.56 -13.99
N GLN A 295 -7.26 17.88 -15.03
CA GLN A 295 -7.94 16.86 -15.86
C GLN A 295 -6.97 15.92 -16.60
N LYS A 296 -5.77 16.42 -16.94
CA LYS A 296 -4.71 15.61 -17.58
C LYS A 296 -3.88 14.79 -16.58
N GLY A 297 -3.93 15.12 -15.29
CA GLY A 297 -3.10 14.50 -14.26
C GLY A 297 -1.69 15.08 -14.14
N ASP A 298 -1.40 16.20 -14.80
CA ASP A 298 -0.08 16.87 -14.80
C ASP A 298 0.04 17.83 -13.61
N TYR A 299 0.06 17.26 -12.39
CA TYR A 299 0.07 18.05 -11.15
C TYR A 299 1.36 18.86 -10.95
N ASP A 300 2.50 18.40 -11.45
CA ASP A 300 3.79 19.11 -11.38
C ASP A 300 3.73 20.51 -12.04
N VAL A 301 3.02 20.61 -13.17
CA VAL A 301 2.87 21.87 -13.91
C VAL A 301 2.00 22.83 -13.12
N VAL A 302 0.93 22.33 -12.49
CA VAL A 302 0.02 23.11 -11.65
C VAL A 302 0.75 23.69 -10.44
N ILE A 303 1.58 22.89 -9.77
CA ILE A 303 2.37 23.31 -8.61
C ILE A 303 3.34 24.43 -8.99
N ASN A 304 4.12 24.24 -10.06
CA ASN A 304 5.07 25.24 -10.55
C ASN A 304 4.37 26.56 -10.96
N ASP A 305 3.26 26.47 -11.68
CA ASP A 305 2.48 27.66 -12.10
C ASP A 305 1.88 28.38 -10.89
N TYR A 306 1.43 27.65 -9.86
CA TYR A 306 0.91 28.21 -8.62
C TYR A 306 2.01 28.88 -7.79
N GLU A 307 3.19 28.26 -7.62
CA GLU A 307 4.32 28.89 -6.92
C GLU A 307 4.78 30.17 -7.63
N LYS A 308 4.82 30.15 -8.96
CA LYS A 308 5.10 31.32 -9.77
C LYS A 308 4.03 32.41 -9.57
N ALA A 309 2.76 32.05 -9.50
CA ALA A 309 1.69 33.00 -9.21
C ALA A 309 1.78 33.58 -7.79
N LYS A 310 2.09 32.74 -6.79
CA LYS A 310 2.24 33.13 -5.38
C LYS A 310 3.42 34.08 -5.17
N SER A 311 4.57 33.81 -5.81
CA SER A 311 5.74 34.69 -5.74
C SER A 311 5.53 36.05 -6.42
N LEU A 312 4.80 36.08 -7.54
CA LEU A 312 4.55 37.31 -8.31
C LEU A 312 3.38 38.15 -7.78
N PHE A 313 2.32 37.53 -7.27
CA PHE A 313 1.04 38.20 -6.96
C PHE A 313 0.53 38.00 -5.51
N GLY A 314 1.22 37.21 -4.68
CA GLY A 314 0.75 36.88 -3.33
C GLY A 314 0.63 38.08 -2.36
N LYS A 315 1.26 39.23 -2.67
CA LYS A 315 1.22 40.46 -1.85
C LYS A 315 0.58 41.66 -2.56
N THR A 316 -0.18 41.44 -3.63
CA THR A 316 -0.70 42.56 -4.43
C THR A 316 -1.90 43.26 -3.78
N GLU A 317 -1.92 44.59 -3.80
CA GLU A 317 -3.00 45.40 -3.21
C GLU A 317 -4.19 45.65 -4.16
N VAL A 318 -4.03 45.38 -5.45
CA VAL A 318 -5.05 45.60 -6.49
C VAL A 318 -6.23 44.62 -6.35
N GLN A 319 -7.45 45.15 -6.15
CA GLN A 319 -8.64 44.34 -5.87
C GLN A 319 -9.00 43.33 -6.98
N VAL A 320 -8.82 43.70 -8.26
CA VAL A 320 -9.11 42.79 -9.39
C VAL A 320 -8.21 41.56 -9.35
N PHE A 321 -6.92 41.73 -9.05
CA PHE A 321 -5.99 40.61 -8.93
C PHE A 321 -6.26 39.78 -7.68
N LYS A 322 -6.66 40.39 -6.56
CA LYS A 322 -7.12 39.65 -5.38
C LYS A 322 -8.30 38.73 -5.68
N LYS A 323 -9.28 39.19 -6.47
CA LYS A 323 -10.44 38.38 -6.86
C LYS A 323 -10.05 37.17 -7.72
N TYR A 324 -9.20 37.36 -8.73
CA TYR A 324 -8.72 36.25 -9.57
C TYR A 324 -7.77 35.31 -8.80
N TYR A 325 -6.91 35.86 -7.94
CA TYR A 325 -6.04 35.06 -7.08
C TYR A 325 -6.86 34.23 -6.07
N ALA A 326 -7.96 34.77 -5.54
CA ALA A 326 -8.89 34.01 -4.70
C ALA A 326 -9.57 32.85 -5.46
N GLU A 327 -9.92 33.04 -6.73
CA GLU A 327 -10.40 31.93 -7.57
C GLU A 327 -9.31 30.87 -7.78
N VAL A 328 -8.05 31.28 -8.01
CA VAL A 328 -6.90 30.35 -8.10
C VAL A 328 -6.72 29.57 -6.81
N GLU A 329 -6.73 30.22 -5.64
CA GLU A 329 -6.66 29.55 -4.33
C GLU A 329 -7.83 28.58 -4.12
N THR A 330 -9.04 28.94 -4.55
CA THR A 330 -10.21 28.05 -4.46
C THR A 330 -10.01 26.78 -5.31
N ARG A 331 -9.46 26.89 -6.52
CA ARG A 331 -9.14 25.73 -7.37
C ARG A 331 -7.98 24.90 -6.84
N ILE A 332 -6.99 25.54 -6.22
CA ILE A 332 -5.87 24.86 -5.56
C ILE A 332 -6.34 24.14 -4.29
N GLU A 333 -7.29 24.70 -3.54
CA GLU A 333 -7.91 24.02 -2.40
C GLU A 333 -8.66 22.77 -2.85
N ALA A 334 -9.48 22.86 -3.91
CA ALA A 334 -10.12 21.70 -4.51
C ALA A 334 -9.10 20.64 -5.00
N LEU A 335 -7.93 21.08 -5.50
CA LEU A 335 -6.84 20.16 -5.84
C LEU A 335 -6.20 19.52 -4.60
N ARG A 336 -6.02 20.26 -3.50
CA ARG A 336 -5.52 19.72 -2.23
C ARG A 336 -6.47 18.64 -1.70
N GLU A 337 -7.78 18.90 -1.70
CA GLU A 337 -8.79 17.91 -1.30
C GLU A 337 -8.75 16.67 -2.20
N LEU A 338 -8.71 16.86 -3.53
CA LEU A 338 -8.66 15.75 -4.48
C LEU A 338 -7.38 14.90 -4.34
N LEU A 339 -6.22 15.53 -4.12
CA LEU A 339 -4.96 14.83 -3.89
C LEU A 339 -4.94 14.12 -2.53
N LEU A 340 -5.59 14.70 -1.51
CA LEU A 340 -5.75 14.07 -0.21
C LEU A 340 -6.65 12.84 -0.31
N ASP A 341 -7.79 12.93 -1.00
CA ASP A 341 -8.68 11.79 -1.24
C ASP A 341 -7.95 10.67 -1.99
N LYS A 342 -7.22 10.99 -3.06
CA LYS A 342 -6.39 10.02 -3.80
C LYS A 342 -5.25 9.41 -2.97
N LEU A 343 -4.73 10.13 -1.98
CA LEU A 343 -3.72 9.61 -1.05
C LEU A 343 -4.32 8.66 -0.01
N LEU A 344 -5.58 8.90 0.37
CA LEU A 344 -6.33 8.08 1.33
C LEU A 344 -7.02 6.87 0.67
N GLU A 345 -7.21 6.89 -0.66
CA GLU A 345 -7.65 5.74 -1.45
C GLU A 345 -6.62 4.59 -1.36
N THR A 346 -7.03 3.50 -0.71
CA THR A 346 -6.24 2.28 -0.56
C THR A 346 -6.94 1.12 -1.30
N PRO A 347 -6.23 0.31 -2.12
CA PRO A 347 -4.78 0.16 -2.24
C PRO A 347 -4.09 1.14 -3.22
N SER A 348 -3.04 1.82 -2.75
CA SER A 348 -2.16 2.68 -3.57
C SER A 348 -0.71 2.17 -3.51
N THR A 349 0.07 2.36 -4.57
CA THR A 349 1.49 1.96 -4.53
C THR A 349 2.32 2.90 -3.64
N LEU A 350 3.41 2.41 -3.06
CA LEU A 350 4.33 3.25 -2.27
C LEU A 350 4.90 4.41 -3.11
N HIS A 351 5.06 4.23 -4.42
CA HIS A 351 5.52 5.29 -5.31
C HIS A 351 4.49 6.41 -5.44
N ASP A 352 3.22 6.06 -5.65
CA ASP A 352 2.13 7.03 -5.74
C ASP A 352 1.90 7.74 -4.41
N GLN A 353 1.96 7.02 -3.28
CA GLN A 353 1.90 7.61 -1.93
C GLN A 353 3.00 8.67 -1.75
N LYS A 354 4.26 8.33 -2.09
CA LYS A 354 5.38 9.28 -2.03
C LYS A 354 5.16 10.49 -2.93
N ARG A 355 4.64 10.28 -4.14
CA ARG A 355 4.39 11.33 -5.13
C ARG A 355 3.29 12.29 -4.67
N TYR A 356 2.16 11.78 -4.18
CA TYR A 356 1.06 12.61 -3.67
C TYR A 356 1.43 13.36 -2.38
N ILE A 357 2.19 12.73 -1.46
CA ILE A 357 2.71 13.42 -0.27
C ILE A 357 3.60 14.60 -0.67
N ARG A 358 4.44 14.44 -1.69
CA ARG A 358 5.28 15.52 -2.23
C ARG A 358 4.42 16.66 -2.79
N TYR A 359 3.44 16.35 -3.63
CA TYR A 359 2.53 17.34 -4.19
C TYR A 359 1.75 18.13 -3.14
N LEU A 360 1.24 17.45 -2.11
CA LEU A 360 0.54 18.11 -1.01
C LEU A 360 1.47 18.98 -0.15
N SER A 361 2.72 18.56 0.03
CA SER A 361 3.75 19.35 0.71
C SER A 361 4.10 20.62 -0.06
N ASP A 362 4.31 20.51 -1.38
CA ASP A 362 4.65 21.65 -2.25
C ASP A 362 3.47 22.63 -2.37
N LEU A 363 2.23 22.12 -2.39
CA LEU A 363 1.02 22.94 -2.34
C LEU A 363 0.75 23.57 -0.96
N HIS A 364 1.58 23.29 0.06
CA HIS A 364 1.42 23.77 1.43
C HIS A 364 0.04 23.40 2.04
N ALA A 365 -0.38 22.14 1.88
CA ALA A 365 -1.62 21.66 2.48
C ALA A 365 -1.62 21.81 4.02
N PRO A 366 -2.78 22.09 4.64
CA PRO A 366 -2.87 22.18 6.09
C PRO A 366 -2.69 20.80 6.76
N GLY A 367 -1.79 20.72 7.74
CA GLY A 367 -1.53 19.48 8.49
C GLY A 367 -0.29 18.73 8.01
N ASP A 368 -0.22 17.43 8.32
CA ASP A 368 0.87 16.53 7.90
C ASP A 368 0.29 15.41 7.02
N PRO A 369 0.32 15.56 5.68
CA PRO A 369 -0.23 14.57 4.75
C PRO A 369 0.44 13.20 4.85
N ALA A 370 1.74 13.16 5.17
CA ALA A 370 2.47 11.91 5.33
C ALA A 370 1.96 11.13 6.55
N TRP A 371 1.69 11.83 7.66
CA TRP A 371 1.09 11.21 8.85
C TRP A 371 -0.34 10.73 8.61
N GLN A 372 -1.15 11.47 7.86
CA GLN A 372 -2.51 11.05 7.49
C GLN A 372 -2.49 9.78 6.63
N CYS A 373 -1.57 9.69 5.66
CA CYS A 373 -1.37 8.48 4.85
C CYS A 373 -0.92 7.27 5.72
N ILE A 374 0.01 7.48 6.66
CA ILE A 374 0.43 6.45 7.62
C ILE A 374 -0.76 5.95 8.45
N GLY A 375 -1.61 6.86 8.95
CA GLY A 375 -2.83 6.50 9.67
C GLY A 375 -3.82 5.71 8.81
N ALA A 376 -4.03 6.11 7.55
CA ALA A 376 -4.91 5.41 6.61
C ALA A 376 -4.38 4.02 6.27
N GLN A 377 -3.09 3.87 6.00
CA GLN A 377 -2.45 2.58 5.72
C GLN A 377 -2.56 1.64 6.93
N HIS A 378 -2.38 2.16 8.15
CA HIS A 378 -2.60 1.39 9.38
C HIS A 378 -4.04 0.87 9.48
N HIS A 379 -5.04 1.76 9.31
CA HIS A 379 -6.45 1.37 9.36
C HIS A 379 -6.80 0.33 8.29
N TRP A 380 -6.29 0.52 7.07
CA TRP A 380 -6.51 -0.39 5.96
C TRP A 380 -5.91 -1.79 6.20
N ILE A 381 -4.68 -1.88 6.75
CA ILE A 381 -4.08 -3.17 7.12
C ILE A 381 -4.97 -3.90 8.15
N LEU A 382 -5.43 -3.19 9.19
CA LEU A 382 -6.32 -3.78 10.19
C LEU A 382 -7.67 -4.21 9.60
N GLN A 383 -8.24 -3.40 8.69
CA GLN A 383 -9.48 -3.73 8.01
C GLN A 383 -9.31 -4.96 7.10
N LEU A 384 -8.19 -5.08 6.40
CA LEU A 384 -7.86 -6.27 5.61
C LEU A 384 -7.76 -7.53 6.46
N MET A 385 -7.12 -7.45 7.63
CA MET A 385 -7.03 -8.56 8.58
C MET A 385 -8.42 -8.93 9.11
N HIS A 386 -9.26 -7.94 9.40
CA HIS A 386 -10.65 -8.16 9.80
C HIS A 386 -11.48 -8.80 8.67
N ASN A 387 -11.32 -8.35 7.43
CA ASN A 387 -11.99 -8.95 6.27
C ASN A 387 -11.54 -10.40 6.05
N CYS A 388 -10.26 -10.70 6.26
CA CYS A 388 -9.73 -12.06 6.22
C CYS A 388 -10.40 -12.96 7.27
N LYS A 389 -10.57 -12.44 8.51
CA LYS A 389 -11.35 -13.11 9.57
C LYS A 389 -12.80 -13.33 9.14
N GLU A 390 -13.50 -12.30 8.68
CA GLU A 390 -14.91 -12.39 8.29
C GLU A 390 -15.13 -13.40 7.15
N SER A 391 -14.21 -13.46 6.17
CA SER A 391 -14.23 -14.47 5.10
C SER A 391 -14.11 -15.88 5.67
N TYR A 392 -13.18 -16.10 6.61
CA TYR A 392 -12.99 -17.39 7.27
C TYR A 392 -14.24 -17.81 8.05
N VAL A 393 -14.80 -16.92 8.88
CA VAL A 393 -16.01 -17.20 9.67
C VAL A 393 -17.22 -17.52 8.78
N LYS A 394 -17.38 -16.81 7.65
CA LYS A 394 -18.45 -17.09 6.66
C LYS A 394 -18.28 -18.44 5.98
N GLU A 395 -17.06 -18.77 5.55
CA GLU A 395 -16.76 -20.06 4.92
C GLU A 395 -16.98 -21.25 5.87
N GLN A 396 -16.75 -21.05 7.17
CA GLN A 396 -17.00 -22.06 8.20
C GLN A 396 -18.51 -22.33 8.35
N LYS A 397 -19.31 -21.26 8.53
CA LYS A 397 -20.78 -21.34 8.62
C LYS A 397 -21.45 -21.89 7.36
N GLY A 398 -20.91 -21.60 6.17
CA GLY A 398 -21.44 -22.09 4.90
C GLY A 398 -21.32 -23.60 4.73
N LYS A 399 -20.25 -24.20 5.27
CA LYS A 399 -20.07 -25.67 5.30
C LYS A 399 -20.92 -26.34 6.38
N ASP A 400 -21.20 -25.67 7.48
CA ASP A 400 -22.07 -26.21 8.54
C ASP A 400 -23.46 -26.54 8.01
N ILE A 401 -24.02 -25.68 7.16
CA ILE A 401 -25.32 -25.93 6.52
C ILE A 401 -25.23 -27.16 5.61
N PHE A 402 -24.19 -27.24 4.77
CA PHE A 402 -24.00 -28.34 3.82
C PHE A 402 -23.76 -29.68 4.55
N LEU A 403 -22.90 -29.70 5.57
CA LEU A 403 -22.60 -30.89 6.36
C LEU A 403 -23.77 -31.28 7.27
N PHE A 404 -24.57 -30.35 7.76
CA PHE A 404 -25.81 -30.65 8.49
C PHE A 404 -26.82 -31.36 7.58
N TYR A 405 -27.00 -30.87 6.34
CA TYR A 405 -27.83 -31.57 5.35
C TYR A 405 -27.25 -32.93 4.94
N LEU A 406 -25.92 -33.05 4.79
CA LEU A 406 -25.24 -34.31 4.48
C LEU A 406 -25.32 -35.31 5.65
N PHE A 407 -25.19 -34.84 6.88
CA PHE A 407 -25.30 -35.68 8.09
C PHE A 407 -26.74 -36.15 8.31
N ILE A 408 -27.75 -35.31 8.06
CA ILE A 408 -29.15 -35.76 8.02
C ILE A 408 -29.36 -36.80 6.92
N TYR A 409 -28.76 -36.60 5.75
CA TYR A 409 -28.85 -37.53 4.62
C TYR A 409 -28.18 -38.89 4.91
N ILE A 410 -27.01 -38.88 5.57
CA ILE A 410 -26.28 -40.09 5.98
C ILE A 410 -26.94 -40.77 7.19
N ALA A 411 -27.44 -40.01 8.17
CA ALA A 411 -28.14 -40.56 9.34
C ALA A 411 -29.50 -41.21 9.00
N LEU A 412 -30.13 -40.83 7.88
CA LEU A 412 -31.30 -41.53 7.31
C LEU A 412 -30.94 -42.87 6.65
N LEU A 413 -29.66 -43.19 6.49
CA LEU A 413 -29.13 -44.43 5.91
C LEU A 413 -28.15 -45.11 6.90
N HIS A 414 -28.64 -45.71 7.99
CA HIS A 414 -27.77 -46.41 8.95
C HIS A 414 -27.27 -47.78 8.44
N SER A 415 -25.94 -48.00 8.41
CA SER A 415 -25.17 -49.02 9.16
C SER A 415 -23.73 -49.22 8.60
N PRO A 416 -22.78 -49.75 9.41
CA PRO A 416 -21.36 -49.40 9.33
C PRO A 416 -20.62 -50.16 8.22
N MET A 417 -19.84 -49.44 7.40
CA MET A 417 -18.95 -50.05 6.44
C MET A 417 -17.50 -49.74 6.78
N LEU A 418 -16.73 -50.83 6.90
CA LEU A 418 -15.28 -50.97 7.03
C LEU A 418 -14.49 -49.90 6.26
N ASP A 419 -13.65 -49.16 6.98
CA ASP A 419 -12.60 -48.34 6.38
C ASP A 419 -11.36 -49.22 6.15
N LEU A 420 -11.06 -49.46 4.87
CA LEU A 420 -9.89 -50.18 4.41
C LEU A 420 -8.73 -49.18 4.31
N ASP A 421 -7.89 -49.12 5.35
CA ASP A 421 -6.74 -48.23 5.39
C ASP A 421 -5.58 -48.82 4.56
N GLY A 422 -5.11 -48.05 3.57
CA GLY A 422 -4.07 -48.46 2.63
C GLY A 422 -2.67 -48.24 3.19
N ASP A 423 -1.95 -49.34 3.36
CA ASP A 423 -0.52 -49.41 3.72
C ASP A 423 0.37 -48.54 2.80
N VAL A 424 1.03 -47.53 3.37
CA VAL A 424 2.22 -46.91 2.77
C VAL A 424 3.45 -47.57 3.39
N ARG A 425 3.97 -48.58 2.70
CA ARG A 425 5.25 -49.23 3.02
C ARG A 425 6.39 -48.47 2.32
N PRO A 426 7.37 -47.89 3.03
CA PRO A 426 8.63 -47.49 2.41
C PRO A 426 9.59 -48.68 2.41
N SER A 427 9.93 -49.20 1.22
CA SER A 427 11.04 -50.15 1.07
C SER A 427 12.32 -49.43 0.65
N PRO A 428 13.48 -49.74 1.25
CA PRO A 428 14.77 -49.26 0.78
C PRO A 428 15.29 -50.11 -0.39
N ILE A 429 16.16 -49.49 -1.18
CA ILE A 429 16.79 -50.00 -2.40
C ILE A 429 17.74 -51.18 -2.11
N GLY A 430 17.66 -52.22 -2.94
CA GLY A 430 18.84 -52.96 -3.45
C GLY A 430 18.84 -54.48 -3.27
N HIS A 431 18.40 -55.24 -4.28
CA HIS A 431 19.25 -56.19 -5.04
C HIS A 431 18.44 -56.96 -6.11
N LEU A 432 19.11 -57.21 -7.24
CA LEU A 432 18.64 -57.87 -8.46
C LEU A 432 17.98 -59.25 -8.24
N SER A 433 16.92 -59.54 -9.01
CA SER A 433 16.90 -60.68 -9.94
C SER A 433 15.76 -60.58 -10.95
N GLN A 434 16.03 -61.06 -12.15
CA GLN A 434 15.23 -60.97 -13.36
C GLN A 434 14.01 -61.90 -13.30
N SER A 435 12.86 -61.43 -13.80
CA SER A 435 12.09 -62.18 -14.80
C SER A 435 11.08 -61.26 -15.49
N ALA A 436 11.04 -61.39 -16.81
CA ALA A 436 10.25 -60.58 -17.72
C ALA A 436 8.79 -61.04 -17.75
N SER A 437 7.86 -60.10 -17.86
CA SER A 437 6.66 -60.30 -18.67
C SER A 437 6.12 -58.97 -19.17
N LEU A 438 6.14 -58.84 -20.50
CA LEU A 438 5.58 -57.75 -21.27
C LEU A 438 4.04 -57.78 -21.20
N LYS A 439 3.41 -56.61 -21.03
CA LYS A 439 2.32 -56.20 -21.93
C LYS A 439 2.12 -54.68 -21.94
N ARG A 440 1.81 -54.24 -23.15
CA ARG A 440 1.95 -52.92 -23.74
C ARG A 440 0.61 -52.16 -23.68
N GLY A 441 0.66 -50.91 -23.24
CA GLY A 441 0.09 -49.77 -24.00
C GLY A 441 -1.31 -49.26 -23.65
N SER A 442 -1.37 -47.92 -23.62
CA SER A 442 -2.52 -47.04 -23.93
C SER A 442 -3.58 -46.89 -22.83
N SER A 443 -4.15 -45.74 -22.47
CA SER A 443 -4.02 -44.30 -22.78
C SER A 443 -5.37 -43.72 -22.30
N PHE A 444 -5.34 -42.71 -21.42
CA PHE A 444 -6.43 -41.78 -21.10
C PHE A 444 -7.76 -42.35 -20.57
N GLN A 445 -8.09 -42.02 -19.32
CA GLN A 445 -9.27 -41.20 -19.01
C GLN A 445 -9.17 -40.61 -17.60
N SER A 446 -9.50 -39.33 -17.52
CA SER A 446 -9.61 -38.51 -16.31
C SER A 446 -10.80 -38.99 -15.46
N GLY A 447 -10.51 -39.51 -14.26
CA GLY A 447 -11.48 -39.73 -13.21
C GLY A 447 -11.28 -38.69 -12.11
N ARG A 448 -12.14 -37.67 -12.08
CA ARG A 448 -12.34 -36.81 -10.92
C ARG A 448 -12.86 -37.70 -9.79
N ASP A 449 -12.07 -37.92 -8.74
CA ASP A 449 -12.55 -38.17 -7.35
C ASP A 449 -11.43 -38.28 -6.28
N ASP A 450 -10.18 -37.96 -6.59
CA ASP A 450 -9.09 -37.93 -5.59
C ASP A 450 -8.89 -36.57 -4.86
N ALA A 451 -9.69 -35.54 -5.19
CA ALA A 451 -9.44 -34.17 -4.70
C ALA A 451 -9.90 -33.90 -3.24
N SER A 452 -10.63 -34.82 -2.60
CA SER A 452 -11.15 -34.57 -1.24
C SER A 452 -10.17 -34.94 -0.12
N ARG A 453 -9.12 -35.74 -0.38
CA ARG A 453 -8.18 -36.23 0.66
C ARG A 453 -7.00 -35.28 0.95
N TYR A 454 -6.84 -34.20 0.18
CA TYR A 454 -5.68 -33.28 0.26
C TYR A 454 -6.04 -31.80 0.43
N ARG A 455 -7.26 -31.46 0.87
CA ARG A 455 -7.60 -30.05 1.11
C ARG A 455 -7.19 -29.66 2.52
N ALA A 456 -6.19 -28.76 2.62
CA ALA A 456 -5.72 -28.23 3.91
C ALA A 456 -6.89 -27.72 4.78
N PRO A 457 -6.87 -27.98 6.10
CA PRO A 457 -7.89 -27.48 7.01
C PRO A 457 -8.06 -25.97 6.88
N GLN A 458 -9.29 -25.48 7.02
CA GLN A 458 -9.57 -24.06 6.83
C GLN A 458 -8.82 -23.16 7.81
N GLN A 459 -8.54 -23.64 9.03
CA GLN A 459 -7.71 -22.90 10.00
C GLN A 459 -6.30 -22.65 9.45
N VAL A 460 -5.70 -23.66 8.80
CA VAL A 460 -4.36 -23.55 8.19
C VAL A 460 -4.38 -22.54 7.06
N VAL A 461 -5.35 -22.66 6.15
CA VAL A 461 -5.51 -21.72 5.01
C VAL A 461 -5.74 -20.29 5.49
N PHE A 462 -6.50 -20.11 6.58
CA PHE A 462 -6.71 -18.80 7.20
C PHE A 462 -5.40 -18.20 7.71
N VAL A 463 -4.61 -18.99 8.46
CA VAL A 463 -3.32 -18.54 8.98
C VAL A 463 -2.36 -18.17 7.85
N GLU A 464 -2.26 -18.99 6.81
CA GLU A 464 -1.44 -18.69 5.61
C GLU A 464 -1.87 -17.40 4.92
N LYS A 465 -3.18 -17.20 4.70
CA LYS A 465 -3.70 -15.97 4.09
C LYS A 465 -3.39 -14.76 4.96
N LEU A 466 -3.60 -14.86 6.27
CA LEU A 466 -3.40 -13.77 7.22
C LEU A 466 -1.91 -13.40 7.36
N THR A 467 -1.02 -14.38 7.51
CA THR A 467 0.42 -14.11 7.61
C THR A 467 0.97 -13.55 6.30
N LYS A 468 0.57 -14.09 5.14
CA LYS A 468 0.94 -13.56 3.83
C LYS A 468 0.46 -12.12 3.64
N LEU A 469 -0.75 -11.79 4.12
CA LEU A 469 -1.28 -10.44 4.07
C LEU A 469 -0.38 -9.47 4.84
N VAL A 470 -0.06 -9.78 6.11
CA VAL A 470 0.81 -8.92 6.92
C VAL A 470 2.21 -8.80 6.32
N VAL A 471 2.83 -9.91 5.91
CA VAL A 471 4.16 -9.92 5.29
C VAL A 471 4.17 -9.14 3.95
N SER A 472 3.05 -9.08 3.23
CA SER A 472 2.96 -8.29 1.98
C SER A 472 2.80 -6.79 2.20
N GLN A 473 2.07 -6.38 3.25
CA GLN A 473 1.71 -4.96 3.46
C GLN A 473 2.65 -4.23 4.42
N LEU A 474 3.15 -4.92 5.45
CA LEU A 474 3.99 -4.30 6.48
C LEU A 474 5.34 -3.78 5.95
N PRO A 475 6.04 -4.42 5.00
CA PRO A 475 7.27 -3.86 4.44
C PRO A 475 7.08 -2.48 3.81
N ASN A 476 5.98 -2.26 3.09
CA ASN A 476 5.68 -0.97 2.47
C ASN A 476 5.33 0.06 3.53
N PHE A 477 4.54 -0.32 4.53
CA PHE A 477 4.21 0.52 5.68
C PHE A 477 5.45 0.97 6.47
N TRP A 478 6.36 0.03 6.75
CA TRP A 478 7.63 0.32 7.42
C TRP A 478 8.55 1.21 6.58
N LYS A 479 8.69 0.92 5.27
CA LYS A 479 9.48 1.78 4.36
C LYS A 479 8.92 3.19 4.25
N LEU A 480 7.60 3.36 4.29
CA LEU A 480 6.94 4.68 4.30
C LEU A 480 7.33 5.45 5.58
N TRP A 481 7.29 4.80 6.74
CA TRP A 481 7.75 5.38 8.00
C TRP A 481 9.23 5.75 8.00
N VAL A 482 10.12 4.84 7.58
CA VAL A 482 11.56 5.14 7.46
C VAL A 482 11.78 6.33 6.52
N SER A 483 11.04 6.39 5.41
CA SER A 483 11.11 7.51 4.48
C SER A 483 10.67 8.83 5.11
N TYR A 484 9.66 8.81 5.99
CA TYR A 484 9.15 9.97 6.74
C TYR A 484 10.13 10.44 7.81
N VAL A 485 10.70 9.52 8.60
CA VAL A 485 11.71 9.83 9.63
C VAL A 485 12.99 10.40 9.03
N ASN A 486 13.45 9.83 7.91
CA ASN A 486 14.62 10.33 7.19
C ASN A 486 14.30 11.62 6.41
N GLY A 487 13.02 11.92 6.21
CA GLY A 487 12.48 13.05 5.48
C GLY A 487 12.62 12.96 3.95
N SER A 488 13.09 11.81 3.44
CA SER A 488 13.18 11.50 2.00
C SER A 488 11.84 11.53 1.25
N LEU A 489 10.71 11.64 1.96
CA LEU A 489 9.40 11.90 1.34
C LEU A 489 9.31 13.29 0.69
N PHE A 490 10.11 14.25 1.16
CA PHE A 490 9.98 15.66 0.82
C PHE A 490 11.12 16.19 -0.07
N SER A 491 12.24 15.47 -0.23
CA SER A 491 13.24 15.78 -1.27
C SER A 491 14.02 14.53 -1.71
N GLU A 492 14.27 14.42 -3.03
CA GLU A 492 15.15 13.38 -3.61
C GLU A 492 16.63 13.79 -3.54
N THR A 493 16.92 15.07 -3.67
CA THR A 493 18.21 15.68 -3.42
C THR A 493 18.29 16.05 -1.95
N ALA A 494 19.29 15.55 -1.22
CA ALA A 494 19.49 15.79 0.23
C ALA A 494 19.90 17.25 0.56
N GLU A 495 19.29 18.23 -0.09
CA GLU A 495 19.49 19.65 0.19
C GLU A 495 18.71 20.05 1.45
N LYS A 496 19.36 20.83 2.31
CA LYS A 496 18.81 21.26 3.61
C LYS A 496 17.69 22.28 3.42
N SER A 497 16.50 21.81 3.04
CA SER A 497 15.27 22.60 3.07
C SER A 497 14.74 22.76 4.50
N GLY A 498 14.20 23.93 4.87
CA GLY A 498 13.57 24.14 6.17
C GLY A 498 12.34 23.24 6.42
N GLN A 499 11.72 22.73 5.36
CA GLN A 499 10.58 21.82 5.38
C GLN A 499 11.00 20.40 5.79
N MET A 500 12.22 19.99 5.42
CA MET A 500 12.85 18.73 5.81
C MET A 500 13.08 18.64 7.33
N GLU A 501 13.63 19.70 7.93
CA GLU A 501 13.90 19.75 9.38
C GLU A 501 12.61 19.79 10.22
N ARG A 502 11.57 20.48 9.72
CA ARG A 502 10.24 20.49 10.37
C ARG A 502 9.61 19.09 10.36
N SER A 503 9.70 18.38 9.24
CA SER A 503 9.16 17.03 9.09
C SER A 503 9.89 16.03 9.99
N LYS A 504 11.23 16.10 10.07
CA LYS A 504 12.02 15.30 11.00
C LYS A 504 11.65 15.55 12.47
N LYS A 505 11.38 16.80 12.84
CA LYS A 505 10.93 17.16 14.19
C LYS A 505 9.54 16.57 14.50
N ASN A 506 8.60 16.66 13.55
CA ASN A 506 7.27 16.05 13.67
C ASN A 506 7.38 14.51 13.79
N ALA A 507 8.21 13.88 12.96
CA ALA A 507 8.42 12.43 12.99
C ALA A 507 8.97 11.95 14.33
N ARG A 508 9.94 12.67 14.93
CA ARG A 508 10.44 12.36 16.29
C ARG A 508 9.34 12.42 17.34
N GLN A 509 8.42 13.37 17.24
CA GLN A 509 7.32 13.49 18.19
C GLN A 509 6.26 12.39 18.03
N ARG A 510 6.11 11.86 16.81
CA ARG A 510 5.17 10.78 16.45
C ARG A 510 5.75 9.36 16.56
N GLN A 511 7.02 9.21 16.93
CA GLN A 511 7.70 7.91 16.99
C GLN A 511 6.99 6.91 17.91
N ASN A 512 6.51 7.36 19.06
CA ASN A 512 5.77 6.52 20.00
C ASN A 512 4.37 6.14 19.47
N ASP A 513 3.72 7.04 18.72
CA ASP A 513 2.42 6.76 18.10
C ASP A 513 2.57 5.69 17.00
N PHE A 514 3.60 5.81 16.16
CA PHE A 514 3.89 4.80 15.14
C PHE A 514 4.26 3.44 15.74
N LYS A 515 5.03 3.45 16.84
CA LYS A 515 5.34 2.22 17.60
C LYS A 515 4.05 1.52 18.04
N LYS A 516 3.05 2.26 18.53
CA LYS A 516 1.74 1.70 18.90
C LYS A 516 0.99 1.13 17.70
N MET A 517 1.03 1.78 16.53
CA MET A 517 0.40 1.26 15.30
C MET A 517 0.99 -0.09 14.87
N ILE A 518 2.32 -0.22 14.86
CA ILE A 518 2.98 -1.50 14.55
C ILE A 518 2.60 -2.56 15.59
N GLN A 519 2.63 -2.20 16.88
CA GLN A 519 2.19 -3.09 17.95
C GLN A 519 0.75 -3.56 17.73
N GLU A 520 -0.20 -2.68 17.41
CA GLU A 520 -1.60 -3.04 17.14
C GLU A 520 -1.74 -4.04 15.98
N VAL A 521 -0.99 -3.86 14.89
CA VAL A 521 -0.97 -4.83 13.78
C VAL A 521 -0.42 -6.18 14.22
N MET A 522 0.69 -6.21 14.98
CA MET A 522 1.28 -7.46 15.49
C MET A 522 0.35 -8.16 16.50
N TYR A 523 -0.23 -7.39 17.43
CA TYR A 523 -1.21 -7.89 18.40
C TYR A 523 -2.44 -8.47 17.68
N SER A 524 -2.96 -7.79 16.66
CA SER A 524 -4.09 -8.27 15.87
C SER A 524 -3.75 -9.57 15.15
N LEU A 525 -2.56 -9.67 14.53
CA LEU A 525 -2.09 -10.89 13.86
C LEU A 525 -2.06 -12.06 14.84
N VAL A 526 -1.37 -11.87 15.96
CA VAL A 526 -1.21 -12.92 16.96
C VAL A 526 -2.55 -13.32 17.59
N LYS A 527 -3.41 -12.36 17.93
CA LYS A 527 -4.72 -12.65 18.54
C LYS A 527 -5.65 -13.38 17.57
N LEU A 528 -5.64 -13.04 16.28
CA LEU A 528 -6.41 -13.76 15.26
C LEU A 528 -5.90 -15.20 15.06
N ILE A 529 -4.58 -15.41 15.06
CA ILE A 529 -4.01 -16.77 15.00
C ILE A 529 -4.37 -17.55 16.28
N ARG A 530 -4.24 -16.94 17.46
CA ARG A 530 -4.65 -17.55 18.73
C ARG A 530 -6.14 -17.89 18.75
N GLY A 531 -7.01 -17.01 18.26
CA GLY A 531 -8.43 -17.30 18.17
C GLY A 531 -8.77 -18.47 17.24
N ALA A 532 -7.97 -18.66 16.18
CA ALA A 532 -8.12 -19.77 15.25
C ALA A 532 -7.56 -21.11 15.76
N LEU A 533 -6.51 -21.12 16.59
CA LEU A 533 -5.75 -22.34 16.93
C LEU A 533 -5.64 -22.63 18.43
N LEU A 534 -5.63 -21.57 19.26
CA LEU A 534 -5.38 -21.58 20.69
C LEU A 534 -6.45 -20.76 21.44
N PRO A 535 -7.76 -21.01 21.26
CA PRO A 535 -8.81 -20.15 21.80
C PRO A 535 -8.75 -20.01 23.32
N PHE A 536 -8.32 -21.07 24.03
CA PHE A 536 -8.16 -21.09 25.48
C PHE A 536 -7.02 -20.18 26.01
N SER A 537 -6.13 -19.70 25.13
CA SER A 537 -5.06 -18.76 25.51
C SER A 537 -5.55 -17.30 25.58
N LEU A 538 -6.76 -17.01 25.08
CA LEU A 538 -7.33 -15.66 25.05
C LEU A 538 -8.21 -15.41 26.28
N ARG A 539 -8.20 -14.17 26.80
CA ARG A 539 -9.13 -13.75 27.85
C ARG A 539 -10.56 -13.67 27.30
N GLU A 540 -11.56 -13.78 28.15
CA GLU A 540 -12.99 -13.86 27.74
C GLU A 540 -13.44 -12.70 26.85
N GLY A 541 -13.01 -11.46 27.14
CA GLY A 541 -13.28 -10.29 26.30
C GLY A 541 -12.57 -10.32 24.93
N GLU A 542 -11.37 -10.90 24.87
CA GLU A 542 -10.59 -11.05 23.63
C GLU A 542 -11.10 -12.21 22.78
N LEU A 543 -11.58 -13.27 23.42
CA LEU A 543 -12.17 -14.42 22.76
C LEU A 543 -13.40 -14.00 21.94
N ARG A 544 -14.25 -13.10 22.45
CA ARG A 544 -15.41 -12.58 21.69
C ARG A 544 -15.01 -11.78 20.44
N GLN A 545 -13.86 -11.12 20.46
CA GLN A 545 -13.41 -10.26 19.37
C GLN A 545 -12.56 -11.00 18.34
N TYR A 546 -11.68 -11.89 18.79
CA TYR A 546 -10.65 -12.53 17.96
C TYR A 546 -10.81 -14.04 17.81
N GLY A 547 -11.73 -14.67 18.53
CA GLY A 547 -11.96 -16.12 18.49
C GLY A 547 -13.42 -16.49 18.76
N GLY A 548 -13.64 -17.62 19.44
CA GLY A 548 -14.99 -18.12 19.74
C GLY A 548 -15.75 -18.66 18.52
N TRP A 549 -15.02 -18.97 17.45
CA TRP A 549 -15.56 -19.59 16.23
C TRP A 549 -15.65 -21.10 16.51
N GLU A 550 -16.81 -21.72 16.26
CA GLU A 550 -17.05 -23.14 16.60
C GLU A 550 -15.91 -24.04 16.09
N MET A 551 -15.22 -24.69 17.02
CA MET A 551 -14.12 -25.61 16.76
C MET A 551 -14.68 -27.03 16.84
N LYS A 552 -14.93 -27.68 15.70
CA LYS A 552 -15.47 -29.06 15.68
C LYS A 552 -14.38 -30.14 15.64
N SER A 553 -13.14 -29.79 15.28
CA SER A 553 -12.04 -30.77 15.16
C SER A 553 -10.71 -30.13 15.53
N GLU A 554 -9.98 -30.75 16.45
CA GLU A 554 -8.58 -30.38 16.71
C GLU A 554 -7.73 -30.66 15.47
N LEU A 555 -6.78 -29.76 15.20
CA LEU A 555 -5.82 -29.93 14.12
C LEU A 555 -4.81 -31.00 14.50
N SER A 556 -4.55 -31.94 13.59
CA SER A 556 -3.45 -32.91 13.77
C SER A 556 -2.10 -32.21 13.97
N GLY A 557 -1.16 -32.87 14.67
CA GLY A 557 0.21 -32.40 14.85
C GLY A 557 0.95 -32.05 13.54
N GLN A 558 0.68 -32.76 12.45
CA GLN A 558 1.29 -32.47 11.13
C GLN A 558 0.89 -31.09 10.59
N TRP A 559 -0.40 -30.76 10.64
CA TRP A 559 -0.91 -29.44 10.24
C TRP A 559 -0.42 -28.32 11.17
N LEU A 560 -0.30 -28.58 12.48
CA LEU A 560 0.28 -27.62 13.42
C LEU A 560 1.77 -27.36 13.12
N THR A 561 2.53 -28.40 12.75
CA THR A 561 3.94 -28.26 12.33
C THR A 561 4.06 -27.35 11.10
N HIS A 562 3.17 -27.52 10.11
CA HIS A 562 3.12 -26.66 8.93
C HIS A 562 2.78 -25.19 9.27
N VAL A 563 1.85 -24.99 10.19
CA VAL A 563 1.51 -23.64 10.70
C VAL A 563 2.69 -23.00 11.41
N ILE A 564 3.39 -23.74 12.29
CA ILE A 564 4.60 -23.26 12.98
C ILE A 564 5.64 -22.81 11.95
N GLN A 565 5.87 -23.61 10.90
CA GLN A 565 6.81 -23.24 9.84
C GLN A 565 6.38 -21.98 9.09
N THR A 566 5.08 -21.83 8.81
CA THR A 566 4.52 -20.63 8.15
C THR A 566 4.72 -19.37 9.00
N VAL A 567 4.46 -19.45 10.31
CA VAL A 567 4.64 -18.33 11.24
C VAL A 567 6.13 -18.01 11.42
N ARG A 568 7.01 -19.02 11.48
CA ARG A 568 8.47 -18.84 11.52
C ARG A 568 8.99 -18.06 10.31
N LEU A 569 8.63 -18.48 9.09
CA LEU A 569 9.00 -17.78 7.84
C LEU A 569 8.49 -16.33 7.82
N SER A 570 7.31 -16.10 8.38
CA SER A 570 6.74 -14.77 8.51
C SER A 570 7.53 -13.92 9.50
N SER A 571 7.90 -14.48 10.66
CA SER A 571 8.75 -13.82 11.65
C SER A 571 10.13 -13.47 11.07
N GLU A 572 10.78 -14.39 10.34
CA GLU A 572 12.07 -14.14 9.68
C GLU A 572 11.97 -12.96 8.69
N SER A 573 10.90 -12.93 7.89
CA SER A 573 10.63 -11.84 6.95
C SER A 573 10.44 -10.49 7.65
N LEU A 574 9.83 -10.48 8.85
CA LEU A 574 9.61 -9.29 9.66
C LEU A 574 10.87 -8.82 10.39
N THR A 575 11.70 -9.74 10.87
CA THR A 575 13.00 -9.43 11.47
C THR A 575 13.96 -8.82 10.44
N ALA A 576 13.90 -9.28 9.19
CA ALA A 576 14.69 -8.71 8.08
C ALA A 576 14.36 -7.23 7.77
N LEU A 577 13.23 -6.70 8.25
CA LEU A 577 12.86 -5.30 8.13
C LEU A 577 13.51 -4.39 9.18
N GLU A 578 14.36 -4.94 10.07
CA GLU A 578 14.99 -4.21 11.19
C GLU A 578 13.96 -3.59 12.16
N ILE A 579 12.78 -4.22 12.29
CA ILE A 579 11.79 -3.84 13.28
C ILE A 579 12.33 -4.16 14.68
N PRO A 580 12.23 -3.25 15.67
CA PRO A 580 12.65 -3.50 17.04
C PRO A 580 12.14 -4.83 17.62
N ASN A 581 13.05 -5.62 18.21
CA ASN A 581 12.76 -6.96 18.72
C ASN A 581 11.66 -7.00 19.78
N ASP A 582 11.49 -5.93 20.57
CA ASP A 582 10.42 -5.82 21.57
C ASP A 582 9.02 -5.87 20.96
N MET A 583 8.86 -5.47 19.70
CA MET A 583 7.60 -5.57 18.96
C MET A 583 7.39 -6.94 18.32
N LEU A 584 8.46 -7.70 18.08
CA LEU A 584 8.41 -9.04 17.50
C LEU A 584 8.32 -10.16 18.56
N GLN A 585 8.62 -9.85 19.82
CA GLN A 585 8.57 -10.81 20.92
C GLN A 585 7.22 -11.54 21.02
N ILE A 586 6.11 -10.85 20.76
CA ILE A 586 4.78 -11.47 20.81
C ILE A 586 4.58 -12.59 19.77
N ILE A 587 5.26 -12.51 18.62
CA ILE A 587 5.23 -13.56 17.60
C ILE A 587 6.08 -14.74 18.07
N GLN A 588 7.21 -14.49 18.74
CA GLN A 588 8.03 -15.54 19.34
C GLN A 588 7.28 -16.29 20.44
N ASP A 589 6.55 -15.57 21.30
CA ASP A 589 5.69 -16.16 22.32
C ASP A 589 4.58 -17.01 21.69
N LEU A 590 3.97 -16.54 20.58
CA LEU A 590 3.01 -17.34 19.82
C LEU A 590 3.64 -18.62 19.24
N ILE A 591 4.85 -18.54 18.68
CA ILE A 591 5.55 -19.71 18.15
C ILE A 591 5.79 -20.73 19.28
N LEU A 592 6.21 -20.28 20.46
CA LEU A 592 6.38 -21.14 21.64
C LEU A 592 5.07 -21.85 22.00
N ASP A 593 3.97 -21.10 22.12
CA ASP A 593 2.64 -21.66 22.46
C ASP A 593 2.16 -22.68 21.41
N LEU A 594 2.38 -22.40 20.13
CA LEU A 594 2.02 -23.32 19.04
C LEU A 594 2.87 -24.60 19.08
N ARG A 595 4.16 -24.49 19.38
CA ARG A 595 5.07 -25.65 19.53
C ARG A 595 4.66 -26.52 20.71
N VAL A 596 4.33 -25.91 21.86
CA VAL A 596 3.78 -26.61 23.04
C VAL A 596 2.51 -27.37 22.65
N ARG A 597 1.53 -26.70 22.02
CA ARG A 597 0.28 -27.35 21.62
C ARG A 597 0.51 -28.48 20.62
N CYS A 598 1.42 -28.32 19.67
CA CYS A 598 1.75 -29.35 18.69
C CYS A 598 2.29 -30.62 19.35
N ILE A 599 3.18 -30.49 20.35
CA ILE A 599 3.70 -31.63 21.11
C ILE A 599 2.56 -32.33 21.87
N ILE A 600 1.76 -31.58 22.63
CA ILE A 600 0.66 -32.13 23.42
C ILE A 600 -0.33 -32.90 22.53
N VAL A 601 -0.80 -32.30 21.43
CA VAL A 601 -1.76 -32.94 20.53
C VAL A 601 -1.18 -34.18 19.85
N THR A 602 0.10 -34.14 19.46
CA THR A 602 0.76 -35.30 18.83
C THR A 602 0.87 -36.46 19.81
N LEU A 603 1.27 -36.20 21.06
CA LEU A 603 1.32 -37.21 22.11
C LEU A 603 -0.08 -37.75 22.48
N GLN A 604 -1.10 -36.90 22.54
CA GLN A 604 -2.48 -37.32 22.76
C GLN A 604 -3.00 -38.24 21.65
N HIS A 605 -2.75 -37.89 20.37
CA HIS A 605 -3.06 -38.78 19.26
C HIS A 605 -2.26 -40.09 19.33
N THR A 606 -1.00 -40.04 19.74
CA THR A 606 -0.18 -41.25 19.92
C THR A 606 -0.78 -42.16 20.99
N ALA A 607 -1.26 -41.60 22.10
CA ALA A 607 -1.92 -42.35 23.16
C ALA A 607 -3.20 -43.03 22.67
N GLU A 608 -3.98 -42.36 21.83
CA GLU A 608 -5.18 -42.92 21.22
C GLU A 608 -4.87 -44.01 20.18
N ASP A 609 -3.84 -43.81 19.35
CA ASP A 609 -3.37 -44.81 18.38
C ASP A 609 -2.91 -46.09 19.09
N ILE A 610 -2.24 -45.95 20.25
CA ILE A 610 -1.80 -47.07 21.07
C ILE A 610 -2.98 -47.85 21.65
N LYS A 611 -4.03 -47.18 22.12
CA LYS A 611 -5.25 -47.85 22.62
C LYS A 611 -5.92 -48.71 21.54
N ARG A 612 -5.82 -48.29 20.28
CA ARG A 612 -6.37 -49.03 19.13
C ARG A 612 -5.47 -50.18 18.66
N LEU A 613 -4.24 -50.30 19.17
CA LEU A 613 -3.38 -51.45 18.83
C LEU A 613 -4.00 -52.77 19.26
N ALA A 614 -4.79 -52.79 20.35
CA ALA A 614 -5.49 -53.98 20.80
C ALA A 614 -6.49 -54.54 19.76
N GLU A 615 -7.00 -53.70 18.85
CA GLU A 615 -7.92 -54.13 17.78
C GLU A 615 -7.17 -54.74 16.57
N LYS A 616 -5.87 -54.47 16.47
CA LYS A 616 -5.01 -54.89 15.35
C LYS A 616 -4.17 -56.13 15.66
N GLU A 617 -4.39 -56.74 16.83
CA GLU A 617 -3.65 -57.92 17.26
C GLU A 617 -4.05 -59.15 16.44
N ASP A 618 -3.06 -59.78 15.81
CA ASP A 618 -3.22 -60.99 14.98
C ASP A 618 -2.84 -62.28 15.72
N TRP A 619 -2.29 -62.16 16.93
CA TRP A 619 -1.84 -63.25 17.79
C TRP A 619 -0.83 -64.22 17.14
N VAL A 620 -0.10 -63.74 16.14
CA VAL A 620 0.95 -64.54 15.49
C VAL A 620 2.21 -64.49 16.36
N VAL A 621 2.59 -65.65 16.90
CA VAL A 621 3.74 -65.81 17.81
C VAL A 621 4.98 -66.24 17.02
N ASP A 622 6.11 -65.57 17.28
CA ASP A 622 7.40 -65.91 16.68
C ASP A 622 8.14 -67.05 17.41
N ASN A 623 9.37 -67.35 16.99
CA ASN A 623 10.19 -68.42 17.60
C ASN A 623 10.62 -68.14 19.06
N GLU A 624 10.47 -66.90 19.53
CA GLU A 624 10.83 -66.46 20.89
C GLU A 624 9.59 -66.33 21.79
N GLY A 625 8.39 -66.61 21.28
CA GLY A 625 7.16 -66.51 22.05
C GLY A 625 6.59 -65.09 22.07
N LEU A 626 6.89 -64.26 21.07
CA LEU A 626 6.50 -62.86 21.01
C LEU A 626 5.51 -62.60 19.87
N THR A 627 4.57 -61.71 20.13
CA THR A 627 3.68 -61.15 19.10
C THR A 627 4.32 -59.95 18.40
N SER A 628 3.74 -59.49 17.29
CA SER A 628 4.18 -58.25 16.65
C SER A 628 3.89 -56.98 17.48
N LEU A 629 3.03 -57.07 18.49
CA LEU A 629 2.49 -55.95 19.27
C LEU A 629 3.55 -55.04 19.93
N PRO A 630 4.57 -55.56 20.66
CA PRO A 630 5.63 -54.72 21.24
C PRO A 630 6.37 -53.90 20.19
N SER A 631 6.63 -54.49 19.01
CA SER A 631 7.31 -53.80 17.91
C SER A 631 6.44 -52.73 17.26
N GLN A 632 5.12 -52.96 17.15
CA GLN A 632 4.18 -51.97 16.63
C GLN A 632 4.07 -50.77 17.58
N PHE A 633 4.02 -51.03 18.89
CA PHE A 633 4.05 -50.01 19.94
C PHE A 633 5.32 -49.15 19.87
N GLU A 634 6.50 -49.79 19.80
CA GLU A 634 7.78 -49.09 19.66
C GLU A 634 7.81 -48.20 18.41
N GLN A 635 7.37 -48.73 17.26
CA GLN A 635 7.32 -47.97 16.01
C GLN A 635 6.35 -46.79 16.08
N CYS A 636 5.20 -46.95 16.74
CA CYS A 636 4.21 -45.88 16.90
C CYS A 636 4.82 -44.68 17.64
N ILE A 637 5.49 -44.93 18.77
CA ILE A 637 6.17 -43.88 19.55
C ILE A 637 7.32 -43.28 18.75
N ILE A 638 8.17 -44.09 18.11
CA ILE A 638 9.30 -43.57 17.33
C ILE A 638 8.83 -42.66 16.19
N ARG A 639 7.77 -43.02 15.46
CA ARG A 639 7.19 -42.18 14.39
C ARG A 639 6.67 -40.85 14.96
N SER A 640 6.02 -40.88 16.12
CA SER A 640 5.54 -39.69 16.82
C SER A 640 6.71 -38.76 17.22
N LEU A 641 7.75 -39.29 17.86
CA LEU A 641 8.95 -38.52 18.25
C LEU A 641 9.71 -37.95 17.04
N GLN A 642 9.81 -38.71 15.94
CA GLN A 642 10.41 -38.23 14.69
C GLN A 642 9.65 -37.06 14.09
N SER A 643 8.31 -37.11 14.11
CA SER A 643 7.46 -36.01 13.60
C SER A 643 7.62 -34.71 14.41
N LEU A 644 7.95 -34.82 15.69
CA LEU A 644 8.16 -33.69 16.59
C LEU A 644 9.56 -33.06 16.50
N LYS A 645 10.50 -33.69 15.78
CA LYS A 645 11.90 -33.21 15.68
C LYS A 645 11.97 -31.74 15.23
N THR A 646 11.29 -31.38 14.14
CA THR A 646 11.30 -30.02 13.60
C THR A 646 10.61 -28.99 14.51
N VAL A 647 9.70 -29.47 15.36
CA VAL A 647 8.99 -28.66 16.36
C VAL A 647 9.89 -28.41 17.56
N LEU A 648 10.72 -29.37 17.96
CA LEU A 648 11.63 -29.24 19.10
C LEU A 648 12.90 -28.42 18.78
N ASP A 649 13.34 -28.40 17.52
CA ASP A 649 14.45 -27.57 17.06
C ASP A 649 14.17 -26.07 17.31
N CYS A 650 15.07 -25.40 18.03
CA CYS A 650 14.98 -23.98 18.34
C CYS A 650 15.68 -23.13 17.26
N LYS A 651 15.00 -22.10 16.75
CA LYS A 651 15.57 -21.09 15.85
C LYS A 651 16.14 -19.88 16.63
N PRO A 652 16.98 -19.03 16.02
CA PRO A 652 17.54 -17.86 16.70
C PRO A 652 16.43 -16.95 17.25
N GLY A 653 16.46 -16.67 18.56
CA GLY A 653 15.44 -15.87 19.25
C GLY A 653 14.27 -16.67 19.85
N GLU A 654 14.17 -17.98 19.58
CA GLU A 654 13.16 -18.85 20.19
C GLU A 654 13.61 -19.40 21.55
N ALA A 655 12.67 -19.46 22.49
CA ALA A 655 12.84 -20.18 23.75
C ALA A 655 12.68 -21.70 23.56
N SER A 656 13.28 -22.48 24.46
CA SER A 656 13.02 -23.92 24.53
C SER A 656 11.61 -24.19 25.04
N VAL A 657 10.93 -25.17 24.44
CA VAL A 657 9.58 -25.58 24.88
C VAL A 657 9.58 -26.08 26.32
N PHE A 658 10.67 -26.74 26.72
CA PHE A 658 10.87 -27.24 28.07
C PHE A 658 11.41 -26.18 29.03
N GLN A 659 11.36 -24.89 28.71
CA GLN A 659 11.70 -23.85 29.70
C GLN A 659 10.60 -23.69 30.76
N GLN A 660 9.36 -23.98 30.40
CA GLN A 660 8.22 -23.91 31.32
C GLN A 660 8.05 -25.23 32.07
N GLN A 661 8.11 -25.20 33.40
CA GLN A 661 7.97 -26.38 34.25
C GLN A 661 6.64 -27.11 34.02
N LYS A 662 5.53 -26.36 33.87
CA LYS A 662 4.22 -26.93 33.57
C LYS A 662 4.22 -27.79 32.30
N THR A 663 4.88 -27.31 31.24
CA THR A 663 4.98 -28.05 29.97
C THR A 663 5.78 -29.33 30.14
N GLN A 664 6.87 -29.30 30.93
CA GLN A 664 7.63 -30.52 31.24
C GLN A 664 6.76 -31.55 31.97
N GLU A 665 5.99 -31.10 32.97
CA GLU A 665 5.08 -31.95 33.74
C GLU A 665 3.98 -32.55 32.86
N ASP A 666 3.31 -31.73 32.04
CA ASP A 666 2.24 -32.17 31.12
C ASP A 666 2.76 -33.20 30.10
N VAL A 667 3.93 -32.96 29.49
CA VAL A 667 4.55 -33.88 28.54
C VAL A 667 4.99 -35.18 29.22
N CYS A 668 5.55 -35.10 30.42
CA CYS A 668 5.94 -36.28 31.21
C CYS A 668 4.72 -37.14 31.54
N GLN A 669 3.61 -36.53 31.99
CA GLN A 669 2.38 -37.24 32.31
C GLN A 669 1.74 -37.89 31.07
N LEU A 670 1.70 -37.19 29.94
CA LEU A 670 1.21 -37.78 28.69
C LEU A 670 2.08 -38.95 28.22
N SER A 671 3.40 -38.84 28.37
CA SER A 671 4.33 -39.92 28.01
C SER A 671 4.14 -41.14 28.91
N ILE A 672 3.92 -40.95 30.23
CA ILE A 672 3.54 -42.03 31.15
C ILE A 672 2.19 -42.64 30.71
N GLY A 673 1.19 -41.82 30.39
CA GLY A 673 -0.13 -42.28 29.95
C GLY A 673 -0.09 -43.07 28.63
N ILE A 674 0.83 -42.75 27.72
CA ILE A 674 1.10 -43.52 26.49
C ILE A 674 1.61 -44.92 26.85
N MET A 675 2.60 -45.01 27.74
CA MET A 675 3.19 -46.29 28.17
C MET A 675 2.16 -47.14 28.93
N GLN A 676 1.42 -46.53 29.85
CA GLN A 676 0.33 -47.18 30.61
C GLN A 676 -0.81 -47.63 29.70
N GLY A 677 -1.19 -46.81 28.70
CA GLY A 677 -2.22 -47.20 27.75
C GLY A 677 -1.88 -48.48 26.98
N PHE A 678 -0.59 -48.75 26.74
CA PHE A 678 -0.17 -50.02 26.14
C PHE A 678 -0.20 -51.19 27.13
N ILE A 679 0.18 -50.96 28.39
CA ILE A 679 0.06 -51.95 29.47
C ILE A 679 -1.43 -52.35 29.64
N ASP A 680 -2.34 -51.37 29.63
CA ASP A 680 -3.78 -51.61 29.66
C ASP A 680 -4.26 -52.42 28.45
N CYS A 681 -3.68 -52.20 27.26
CA CYS A 681 -3.99 -53.00 26.07
C CYS A 681 -3.61 -54.47 26.26
N LEU A 682 -2.43 -54.75 26.84
CA LEU A 682 -1.99 -56.12 27.14
C LEU A 682 -2.87 -56.78 28.19
N GLU A 683 -3.28 -56.03 29.22
CA GLU A 683 -4.22 -56.52 30.23
C GLU A 683 -5.58 -56.86 29.61
N GLN A 684 -6.13 -55.98 28.78
CA GLN A 684 -7.40 -56.22 28.09
C GLN A 684 -7.33 -57.42 27.15
N LEU A 685 -6.25 -57.58 26.40
CA LEU A 685 -6.08 -58.72 25.49
C LEU A 685 -5.95 -60.06 26.22
N SER A 686 -5.36 -60.05 27.41
CA SER A 686 -5.13 -61.26 28.21
C SER A 686 -6.30 -61.66 29.10
N THR A 687 -7.13 -60.70 29.53
CA THR A 687 -8.24 -60.93 30.48
C THR A 687 -9.63 -60.93 29.84
N LYS A 688 -9.75 -60.59 28.55
CA LYS A 688 -11.04 -60.65 27.83
C LYS A 688 -11.62 -62.07 27.90
N PRO A 689 -12.82 -62.26 28.49
CA PRO A 689 -13.51 -63.53 28.39
C PRO A 689 -13.83 -63.77 26.91
N ASP A 690 -13.56 -64.99 26.42
CA ASP A 690 -14.17 -65.43 25.16
C ASP A 690 -15.68 -65.28 25.35
N GLY A 691 -16.32 -64.46 24.52
CA GLY A 691 -17.72 -64.07 24.71
C GLY A 691 -18.61 -65.27 24.96
N ASP A 692 -19.42 -65.20 26.02
CA ASP A 692 -20.48 -66.14 26.43
C ASP A 692 -20.58 -67.42 25.59
N ILE A 693 -19.70 -68.39 25.85
CA ILE A 693 -19.96 -69.76 25.46
C ILE A 693 -20.92 -70.32 26.51
N ASP A 694 -22.20 -70.39 26.14
CA ASP A 694 -23.30 -70.93 26.93
C ASP A 694 -22.87 -72.16 27.76
N THR A 695 -22.93 -72.00 29.07
CA THR A 695 -22.57 -72.97 30.11
C THR A 695 -23.65 -74.07 30.22
N SER A 696 -23.92 -74.79 29.12
CA SER A 696 -25.03 -75.75 29.07
C SER A 696 -24.66 -77.20 28.79
N HIS A 697 -23.40 -77.54 28.54
CA HIS A 697 -23.02 -78.95 28.46
C HIS A 697 -21.58 -79.16 28.92
N LEU A 698 -21.42 -79.74 30.12
CA LEU A 698 -20.42 -80.78 30.44
C LEU A 698 -20.66 -81.25 31.89
N SER A 699 -21.68 -82.10 32.04
CA SER A 699 -21.68 -83.06 33.14
C SER A 699 -20.64 -84.14 32.84
N VAL A 700 -19.69 -84.27 33.76
CA VAL A 700 -18.98 -85.49 34.18
C VAL A 700 -19.26 -86.74 33.32
N ASP A 701 -18.25 -87.20 32.57
CA ASP A 701 -17.91 -88.62 32.64
C ASP A 701 -16.44 -88.87 32.26
N VAL A 702 -15.78 -89.65 33.11
CA VAL A 702 -14.40 -90.10 32.98
C VAL A 702 -14.39 -91.33 32.06
N SER A 703 -13.65 -91.30 30.94
CA SER A 703 -12.84 -92.40 30.40
C SER A 703 -12.19 -92.08 29.04
N SER A 704 -10.90 -92.42 28.94
CA SER A 704 -10.05 -92.60 27.74
C SER A 704 -9.20 -91.41 27.24
N PRO A 705 -7.86 -91.57 27.17
CA PRO A 705 -6.96 -90.69 26.45
C PRO A 705 -6.70 -91.24 25.03
N ASP A 706 -7.39 -90.70 24.03
CA ASP A 706 -6.99 -90.91 22.62
C ASP A 706 -6.34 -89.63 22.08
N LEU A 707 -5.04 -89.78 21.88
CA LEU A 707 -4.11 -88.86 21.26
C LEU A 707 -4.19 -89.02 19.73
N PHE A 708 -4.05 -87.91 19.01
CA PHE A 708 -3.92 -87.75 17.55
C PHE A 708 -5.20 -87.67 16.69
N GLY A 709 -5.48 -86.44 16.21
CA GLY A 709 -5.99 -86.22 14.86
C GLY A 709 -7.26 -85.39 14.72
N SER A 710 -7.15 -84.06 14.76
CA SER A 710 -7.94 -83.18 13.89
C SER A 710 -7.21 -81.85 13.71
N ILE A 711 -6.60 -81.69 12.54
CA ILE A 711 -6.11 -80.42 12.02
C ILE A 711 -7.28 -79.83 11.23
N HIS A 712 -7.60 -78.57 11.56
CA HIS A 712 -8.65 -77.70 11.01
C HIS A 712 -9.98 -77.67 11.76
N GLU A 713 -10.14 -76.68 12.65
CA GLU A 713 -11.19 -75.66 12.57
C GLU A 713 -10.88 -74.53 13.59
N GLU A 714 -10.85 -73.29 13.07
CA GLU A 714 -10.83 -71.96 13.73
C GLU A 714 -10.13 -71.83 15.10
N SER A 715 -8.86 -71.43 15.04
CA SER A 715 -7.96 -71.14 16.15
C SER A 715 -8.33 -69.87 16.92
N SER A 716 -9.25 -69.94 17.87
CA SER A 716 -9.15 -69.05 19.02
C SER A 716 -8.07 -69.60 19.95
N LEU A 717 -7.02 -68.81 20.21
CA LEU A 717 -6.07 -69.12 21.28
C LEU A 717 -6.82 -69.24 22.59
N SER A 718 -6.50 -70.25 23.39
CA SER A 718 -7.12 -70.41 24.71
C SER A 718 -6.72 -69.26 25.63
N SER A 719 -7.55 -68.95 26.63
CA SER A 719 -7.27 -67.87 27.59
C SER A 719 -5.92 -68.07 28.31
N GLU A 720 -5.53 -69.31 28.59
CA GLU A 720 -4.26 -69.65 29.22
C GLU A 720 -3.06 -69.41 28.29
N GLN A 721 -3.20 -69.71 26.99
CA GLN A 721 -2.18 -69.40 26.00
C GLN A 721 -2.01 -67.88 25.83
N ARG A 722 -3.12 -67.12 25.84
CA ARG A 722 -3.08 -65.65 25.81
C ARG A 722 -2.34 -65.07 27.02
N LEU A 723 -2.56 -65.62 28.23
CA LEU A 723 -1.83 -65.22 29.44
C LEU A 723 -0.32 -65.48 29.31
N LEU A 724 0.09 -66.65 28.79
CA LEU A 724 1.50 -66.96 28.59
C LEU A 724 2.18 -66.06 27.55
N ILE A 725 1.50 -65.80 26.43
CA ILE A 725 1.99 -64.89 25.39
C ILE A 725 2.13 -63.47 25.96
N ALA A 726 1.14 -63.00 26.73
CA ALA A 726 1.21 -61.70 27.39
C ALA A 726 2.37 -61.61 28.39
N LEU A 727 2.63 -62.67 29.19
CA LEU A 727 3.79 -62.74 30.09
C LEU A 727 5.13 -62.71 29.34
N SER A 728 5.20 -63.37 28.18
CA SER A 728 6.37 -63.34 27.30
C SER A 728 6.62 -61.93 26.76
N ASN A 729 5.56 -61.29 26.26
CA ASN A 729 5.58 -59.89 25.82
C ASN A 729 6.01 -58.94 26.96
N CYS A 730 5.48 -59.10 28.18
CA CYS A 730 5.86 -58.28 29.34
C CYS A 730 7.37 -58.35 29.62
N ARG A 731 7.96 -59.55 29.56
CA ARG A 731 9.42 -59.70 29.72
C ARG A 731 10.22 -59.03 28.63
N TYR A 732 9.75 -59.10 27.38
CA TYR A 732 10.42 -58.44 26.26
C TYR A 732 10.37 -56.90 26.42
N LEU A 733 9.22 -56.37 26.85
CA LEU A 733 9.05 -54.94 27.11
C LEU A 733 10.00 -54.44 28.19
N GLU A 734 10.14 -55.20 29.28
CA GLU A 734 11.04 -54.88 30.39
C GLU A 734 12.51 -54.84 29.95
N ARG A 735 12.94 -55.79 29.10
CA ARG A 735 14.35 -55.95 28.72
C ARG A 735 14.79 -55.11 27.52
N HIS A 736 13.86 -54.78 26.62
CA HIS A 736 14.20 -54.19 25.32
C HIS A 736 13.37 -52.94 25.01
N THR A 737 12.07 -53.08 24.80
CA THR A 737 11.25 -52.01 24.21
C THR A 737 11.21 -50.74 25.07
N PHE A 738 11.01 -50.85 26.38
CA PHE A 738 10.94 -49.64 27.23
C PHE A 738 12.31 -48.93 27.32
N LEU A 739 13.41 -49.68 27.30
CA LEU A 739 14.76 -49.12 27.28
C LEU A 739 15.06 -48.41 25.94
N ASN A 740 14.68 -49.02 24.81
CA ASN A 740 14.81 -48.40 23.49
C ASN A 740 13.98 -47.12 23.37
N ILE A 741 12.74 -47.14 23.89
CA ILE A 741 11.86 -45.97 23.90
C ILE A 741 12.49 -44.84 24.75
N ALA A 742 13.05 -45.17 25.91
CA ALA A 742 13.76 -44.20 26.75
C ALA A 742 14.94 -43.55 26.00
N GLU A 743 15.78 -44.35 25.33
CA GLU A 743 16.87 -43.83 24.49
C GLU A 743 16.36 -42.89 23.38
N HIS A 744 15.22 -43.23 22.77
CA HIS A 744 14.60 -42.38 21.76
C HIS A 744 14.06 -41.06 22.35
N PHE A 745 13.45 -41.06 23.53
CA PHE A 745 13.04 -39.81 24.20
C PHE A 745 14.25 -38.91 24.49
N GLU A 746 15.35 -39.48 25.01
CA GLU A 746 16.59 -38.74 25.28
C GLU A 746 17.21 -38.16 24.00
N LYS A 747 17.30 -38.97 22.94
CA LYS A 747 17.83 -38.56 21.63
C LYS A 747 17.06 -37.39 21.02
N HIS A 748 15.77 -37.29 21.30
CA HIS A 748 14.92 -36.20 20.83
C HIS A 748 14.83 -35.01 21.82
N GLY A 749 15.58 -35.05 22.93
CA GLY A 749 15.72 -33.93 23.87
C GLY A 749 14.57 -33.77 24.85
N PHE A 750 13.79 -34.82 25.11
CA PHE A 750 12.75 -34.81 26.15
C PHE A 750 13.39 -34.88 27.54
N GLN A 751 12.74 -34.26 28.53
CA GLN A 751 13.20 -34.22 29.92
C GLN A 751 12.33 -35.15 30.78
N GLY A 752 12.90 -35.68 31.87
CA GLY A 752 12.18 -36.56 32.81
C GLY A 752 12.02 -38.00 32.35
N VAL A 753 12.89 -38.48 31.45
CA VAL A 753 12.88 -39.86 30.92
C VAL A 753 13.06 -40.89 32.03
N ASP A 754 13.87 -40.60 33.05
CA ASP A 754 14.04 -41.46 34.23
C ASP A 754 12.69 -41.76 34.91
N LYS A 755 11.88 -40.71 35.13
CA LYS A 755 10.57 -40.84 35.76
C LYS A 755 9.59 -41.61 34.88
N ILE A 756 9.58 -41.34 33.58
CA ILE A 756 8.72 -42.06 32.62
C ILE A 756 9.05 -43.55 32.66
N THR A 757 10.34 -43.88 32.59
CA THR A 757 10.82 -45.27 32.59
C THR A 757 10.52 -45.95 33.91
N GLN A 758 10.81 -45.31 35.05
CA GLN A 758 10.56 -45.88 36.37
C GLN A 758 9.08 -46.21 36.58
N VAL A 759 8.18 -45.24 36.38
CA VAL A 759 6.73 -45.45 36.60
C VAL A 759 6.18 -46.51 35.66
N SER A 760 6.60 -46.50 34.39
CA SER A 760 6.14 -47.49 33.41
C SER A 760 6.64 -48.90 33.74
N MET A 761 7.88 -49.05 34.19
CA MET A 761 8.46 -50.33 34.60
C MET A 761 7.77 -50.89 35.85
N GLU A 762 7.42 -50.04 36.81
CA GLU A 762 6.65 -50.44 38.00
C GLU A 762 5.27 -50.97 37.59
N SER A 763 4.53 -50.23 36.75
CA SER A 763 3.22 -50.68 36.24
C SER A 763 3.30 -51.98 35.43
N LEU A 764 4.37 -52.17 34.62
CA LEU A 764 4.57 -53.39 33.84
C LEU A 764 4.82 -54.61 34.75
N LYS A 765 5.58 -54.43 35.83
CA LYS A 765 5.84 -55.49 36.81
C LYS A 765 4.60 -55.88 37.59
N GLU A 766 3.75 -54.90 37.94
CA GLU A 766 2.46 -55.17 38.56
C GLU A 766 1.55 -55.99 37.64
N LEU A 767 1.50 -55.67 36.34
CA LEU A 767 0.74 -56.46 35.37
C LEU A 767 1.33 -57.87 35.21
N ASP A 768 2.64 -57.99 35.02
CA ASP A 768 3.33 -59.28 34.91
C ASP A 768 3.05 -60.18 36.13
N GLN A 769 3.06 -59.63 37.35
CA GLN A 769 2.72 -60.39 38.55
C GLN A 769 1.26 -60.86 38.53
N ARG A 770 0.31 -59.97 38.19
CA ARG A 770 -1.13 -60.29 38.16
C ARG A 770 -1.46 -61.37 37.14
N LEU A 771 -0.96 -61.24 35.91
CA LEU A 771 -1.17 -62.24 34.86
C LEU A 771 -0.52 -63.57 35.21
N PHE A 772 0.63 -63.52 35.88
CA PHE A 772 1.33 -64.72 36.35
C PHE A 772 0.55 -65.45 37.44
N GLU A 773 0.05 -64.74 38.45
CA GLU A 773 -0.80 -65.32 39.50
C GLU A 773 -2.05 -65.97 38.91
N MET A 774 -2.75 -65.28 37.99
CA MET A 774 -3.92 -65.81 37.30
C MET A 774 -3.62 -67.10 36.51
N TYR A 775 -2.49 -67.14 35.79
CA TYR A 775 -2.08 -68.34 35.07
C TYR A 775 -1.74 -69.50 36.04
N ILE A 776 -1.07 -69.19 37.16
CA ILE A 776 -0.73 -70.20 38.17
C ILE A 776 -2.00 -70.75 38.83
N GLU A 777 -2.97 -69.93 39.20
CA GLU A 777 -4.27 -70.40 39.73
C GLU A 777 -4.93 -71.37 38.75
N PHE A 778 -4.97 -71.01 37.46
CA PHE A 778 -5.60 -71.84 36.44
C PHE A 778 -4.97 -73.23 36.27
N LYS A 779 -3.64 -73.33 36.44
CA LYS A 779 -2.90 -74.59 36.20
C LYS A 779 -2.55 -75.37 37.46
N ALA A 780 -2.26 -74.69 38.57
CA ALA A 780 -1.84 -75.31 39.82
C ALA A 780 -3.04 -75.80 40.64
N ASP A 781 -4.13 -75.02 40.72
CA ASP A 781 -5.28 -75.35 41.58
C ASP A 781 -5.95 -76.68 41.21
N PRO A 782 -6.16 -77.04 39.92
CA PRO A 782 -6.70 -78.34 39.57
C PRO A 782 -5.78 -79.50 39.99
N ILE A 783 -4.46 -79.30 39.88
CA ILE A 783 -3.47 -80.32 40.29
C ILE A 783 -3.54 -80.49 41.80
N VAL A 784 -3.47 -79.40 42.56
CA VAL A 784 -3.58 -79.36 44.02
C VAL A 784 -4.90 -79.99 44.49
N GLY A 785 -6.03 -79.58 43.91
CA GLY A 785 -7.36 -80.07 44.25
C GLY A 785 -7.57 -81.56 43.94
N SER A 786 -6.81 -82.14 43.00
CA SER A 786 -6.85 -83.57 42.68
C SER A 786 -6.06 -84.45 43.67
N LEU A 787 -5.14 -83.86 44.46
CA LEU A 787 -4.26 -84.63 45.35
C LEU A 787 -5.02 -85.27 46.51
N GLU A 788 -5.89 -84.52 47.19
CA GLU A 788 -6.63 -85.03 48.35
C GLU A 788 -7.60 -86.17 47.97
N PRO A 789 -8.49 -86.03 46.97
CA PRO A 789 -9.31 -87.14 46.49
C PRO A 789 -8.46 -88.32 45.99
N GLY A 790 -7.34 -88.03 45.33
CA GLY A 790 -6.43 -89.03 44.79
C GLY A 790 -5.73 -89.88 45.87
N ILE A 791 -5.35 -89.29 47.00
CA ILE A 791 -4.72 -90.00 48.13
C ILE A 791 -5.68 -91.02 48.76
N TYR A 792 -6.96 -90.67 48.87
CA TYR A 792 -7.99 -91.50 49.51
C TYR A 792 -8.83 -92.33 48.53
N ALA A 793 -8.50 -92.28 47.23
CA ALA A 793 -9.17 -93.05 46.19
C ALA A 793 -9.19 -94.55 46.53
N GLY A 794 -10.36 -95.18 46.36
CA GLY A 794 -10.55 -96.59 46.67
C GLY A 794 -10.59 -96.94 48.17
N TYR A 795 -11.00 -95.99 49.03
CA TYR A 795 -11.07 -96.15 50.50
C TYR A 795 -9.72 -96.45 51.16
N PHE A 796 -8.64 -95.87 50.62
CA PHE A 796 -7.30 -96.08 51.15
C PHE A 796 -7.15 -95.51 52.58
N ASP A 797 -6.65 -96.31 53.52
CA ASP A 797 -6.35 -95.89 54.90
C ASP A 797 -4.84 -96.07 55.21
N TRP A 798 -4.22 -94.99 55.69
CA TRP A 798 -2.82 -94.98 56.14
C TRP A 798 -2.55 -95.93 57.32
N LYS A 799 -3.58 -96.26 58.11
CA LYS A 799 -3.51 -97.16 59.28
C LYS A 799 -3.53 -98.63 58.91
N ASP A 800 -4.08 -98.98 57.76
CA ASP A 800 -4.21 -100.36 57.28
C ASP A 800 -3.66 -100.50 55.85
N CYS A 801 -2.36 -100.24 55.72
CA CYS A 801 -1.69 -100.22 54.44
C CYS A 801 -0.99 -101.56 54.15
N LEU A 802 -1.27 -102.14 52.99
CA LEU A 802 -0.54 -103.30 52.47
C LEU A 802 0.91 -102.92 52.12
N VAL A 803 1.76 -103.92 51.94
CA VAL A 803 3.17 -103.69 51.57
C VAL A 803 3.24 -102.87 50.26
N PRO A 804 3.98 -101.75 50.23
CA PRO A 804 4.16 -100.92 49.04
C PRO A 804 4.63 -101.72 47.83
N THR A 805 3.93 -101.60 46.70
CA THR A 805 4.30 -102.24 45.42
C THR A 805 4.86 -101.27 44.39
N GLY A 806 4.73 -99.97 44.66
CA GLY A 806 5.18 -98.86 43.83
C GLY A 806 4.44 -97.56 44.15
N VAL A 807 4.75 -96.51 43.38
CA VAL A 807 4.04 -95.22 43.45
C VAL A 807 2.61 -95.38 42.91
N ARG A 808 1.62 -94.87 43.65
CA ARG A 808 0.19 -94.96 43.29
C ARG A 808 -0.16 -94.03 42.12
N ASN A 809 -1.28 -94.33 41.45
CA ASN A 809 -1.66 -93.66 40.20
C ASN A 809 -1.97 -92.18 40.36
N TYR A 810 -2.54 -91.74 41.49
CA TYR A 810 -2.83 -90.32 41.72
C TYR A 810 -1.58 -89.44 41.58
N LEU A 811 -0.43 -89.89 42.09
CA LEU A 811 0.82 -89.13 41.98
C LEU A 811 1.38 -89.15 40.56
N LYS A 812 1.17 -90.24 39.82
CA LYS A 812 1.54 -90.32 38.40
C LYS A 812 0.71 -89.36 37.55
N GLU A 813 -0.58 -89.26 37.85
CA GLU A 813 -1.51 -88.33 37.21
C GLU A 813 -1.14 -86.87 37.51
N ALA A 814 -0.85 -86.55 38.78
CA ALA A 814 -0.32 -85.24 39.15
C ALA A 814 0.97 -84.91 38.38
N LEU A 815 1.91 -85.85 38.26
CA LEU A 815 3.13 -85.66 37.47
C LEU A 815 2.85 -85.46 35.99
N VAL A 816 1.91 -86.20 35.40
CA VAL A 816 1.50 -86.00 34.00
C VAL A 816 0.90 -84.61 33.79
N ASN A 817 0.08 -84.12 34.72
CA ASN A 817 -0.47 -82.76 34.66
C ASN A 817 0.63 -81.70 34.79
N ILE A 818 1.61 -81.89 35.68
CA ILE A 818 2.80 -81.02 35.79
C ILE A 818 3.63 -81.04 34.49
N ILE A 819 3.75 -82.21 33.82
CA ILE A 819 4.41 -82.32 32.51
C ILE A 819 3.62 -81.58 31.42
N ALA A 820 2.29 -81.65 31.45
CA ALA A 820 1.44 -80.92 30.51
C ALA A 820 1.64 -79.40 30.65
N VAL A 821 1.67 -78.88 31.88
CA VAL A 821 1.99 -77.47 32.15
C VAL A 821 3.38 -77.11 31.63
N HIS A 822 4.39 -77.95 31.89
CA HIS A 822 5.74 -77.74 31.36
C HIS A 822 5.73 -77.67 29.83
N ALA A 823 5.08 -78.61 29.15
CA ALA A 823 5.04 -78.68 27.69
C ALA A 823 4.36 -77.46 27.07
N GLU A 824 3.24 -77.01 27.65
CA GLU A 824 2.51 -75.80 27.23
C GLU A 824 3.40 -74.56 27.31
N VAL A 825 4.03 -74.33 28.48
CA VAL A 825 4.92 -73.18 28.68
C VAL A 825 6.15 -73.26 27.78
N PHE A 826 6.76 -74.44 27.64
CA PHE A 826 7.94 -74.63 26.82
C PHE A 826 7.68 -74.38 25.33
N THR A 827 6.46 -74.67 24.86
CA THR A 827 6.06 -74.46 23.46
C THR A 827 5.91 -72.97 23.14
N ILE A 828 5.44 -72.17 24.10
CA ILE A 828 5.24 -70.73 23.91
C ILE A 828 6.51 -69.95 24.25
N SER A 829 7.04 -70.09 25.48
CA SER A 829 8.21 -69.35 25.93
C SER A 829 9.07 -70.17 26.90
N LYS A 830 10.24 -70.61 26.42
CA LYS A 830 11.21 -71.40 27.20
C LYS A 830 11.73 -70.65 28.43
N ASP A 831 11.81 -69.33 28.35
CA ASP A 831 12.29 -68.46 29.42
C ASP A 831 11.33 -68.41 30.62
N LEU A 832 10.03 -68.69 30.41
CA LEU A 832 9.02 -68.72 31.47
C LEU A 832 8.99 -70.04 32.23
N VAL A 833 9.51 -71.13 31.65
CA VAL A 833 9.46 -72.49 32.24
C VAL A 833 9.99 -72.52 33.69
N PRO A 834 11.20 -72.00 34.01
CA PRO A 834 11.70 -72.06 35.38
C PRO A 834 10.81 -71.31 36.38
N ARG A 835 10.21 -70.19 35.96
CA ARG A 835 9.36 -69.35 36.81
C ARG A 835 8.03 -70.05 37.10
N VAL A 836 7.36 -70.56 36.07
CA VAL A 836 6.07 -71.26 36.22
C VAL A 836 6.23 -72.55 37.01
N MET A 837 7.18 -73.40 36.61
CA MET A 837 7.36 -74.72 37.22
C MET A 837 7.73 -74.63 38.70
N SER A 838 8.54 -73.64 39.09
CA SER A 838 8.89 -73.43 40.50
C SER A 838 7.66 -73.16 41.38
N ARG A 839 6.70 -72.37 40.88
CA ARG A 839 5.48 -72.02 41.61
C ARG A 839 4.46 -73.15 41.66
N VAL A 840 4.31 -73.90 40.56
CA VAL A 840 3.50 -75.13 40.54
C VAL A 840 4.04 -76.15 41.54
N VAL A 841 5.37 -76.33 41.60
CA VAL A 841 6.02 -77.25 42.54
C VAL A 841 5.85 -76.79 43.99
N GLU A 842 5.95 -75.49 44.26
CA GLU A 842 5.63 -74.93 45.59
C GLU A 842 4.21 -75.31 46.02
N ALA A 843 3.19 -74.99 45.21
CA ALA A 843 1.79 -75.27 45.54
C ALA A 843 1.53 -76.77 45.78
N VAL A 844 2.03 -77.64 44.90
CA VAL A 844 1.88 -79.09 45.04
C VAL A 844 2.61 -79.62 46.28
N SER A 845 3.80 -79.10 46.58
CA SER A 845 4.58 -79.54 47.74
C SER A 845 3.98 -79.08 49.07
N GLU A 846 3.39 -77.89 49.11
CA GLU A 846 2.68 -77.33 50.26
C GLU A 846 1.43 -78.14 50.56
N GLU A 847 0.61 -78.42 49.55
CA GLU A 847 -0.59 -79.24 49.72
C GLU A 847 -0.25 -80.66 50.16
N LEU A 848 0.78 -81.28 49.56
CA LEU A 848 1.24 -82.59 49.99
C LEU A 848 1.70 -82.58 51.45
N SER A 849 2.40 -81.54 51.89
CA SER A 849 2.81 -81.37 53.29
C SER A 849 1.59 -81.26 54.21
N ARG A 850 0.61 -80.41 53.87
CA ARG A 850 -0.64 -80.24 54.61
C ARG A 850 -1.36 -81.59 54.77
N LEU A 851 -1.52 -82.32 53.68
CA LEU A 851 -2.21 -83.62 53.66
C LEU A 851 -1.50 -84.64 54.55
N MET A 852 -0.16 -84.70 54.53
CA MET A 852 0.60 -85.60 55.41
C MET A 852 0.46 -85.25 56.89
N GLN A 853 0.41 -83.96 57.23
CA GLN A 853 0.23 -83.50 58.61
C GLN A 853 -1.17 -83.78 59.16
N CYS A 854 -2.19 -83.84 58.30
CA CYS A 854 -3.56 -84.17 58.67
C CYS A 854 -3.79 -85.67 58.93
N VAL A 855 -2.83 -86.55 58.61
CA VAL A 855 -2.97 -87.99 58.83
C VAL A 855 -2.86 -88.32 60.33
N SER A 856 -3.94 -88.90 60.90
CA SER A 856 -4.01 -89.18 62.35
C SER A 856 -3.01 -90.21 62.87
N SER A 857 -2.66 -91.24 62.09
CA SER A 857 -1.60 -92.21 62.43
C SER A 857 -1.20 -93.03 61.21
N PHE A 858 0.06 -93.45 61.16
CA PHE A 858 0.59 -94.30 60.09
C PHE A 858 0.88 -95.73 60.57
N SER A 859 0.51 -96.71 59.75
CA SER A 859 1.09 -98.05 59.84
C SER A 859 2.55 -98.04 59.34
N LYS A 860 3.30 -99.12 59.63
CA LYS A 860 4.68 -99.28 59.12
C LYS A 860 4.74 -99.17 57.59
N ASN A 861 3.83 -99.86 56.90
CA ASN A 861 3.74 -99.85 55.44
C ASN A 861 3.18 -98.53 54.91
N GLY A 862 2.25 -97.89 55.62
CA GLY A 862 1.70 -96.57 55.26
C GLY A 862 2.75 -95.47 55.33
N ALA A 863 3.60 -95.47 56.36
CA ALA A 863 4.74 -94.56 56.45
C ALA A 863 5.77 -94.81 55.33
N LEU A 864 5.98 -96.06 54.95
CA LEU A 864 6.86 -96.43 53.83
C LEU A 864 6.28 -95.98 52.47
N GLN A 865 4.97 -96.14 52.25
CA GLN A 865 4.27 -95.67 51.04
C GLN A 865 4.32 -94.13 50.93
N ALA A 866 4.00 -93.41 52.01
CA ALA A 866 4.06 -91.95 52.04
C ALA A 866 5.48 -91.44 51.73
N LYS A 867 6.50 -92.07 52.32
CA LYS A 867 7.90 -91.71 52.09
C LYS A 867 8.36 -92.03 50.66
N LEU A 868 7.87 -93.11 50.07
CA LEU A 868 8.08 -93.45 48.65
C LEU A 868 7.53 -92.34 47.74
N GLU A 869 6.30 -91.92 47.98
CA GLU A 869 5.59 -90.94 47.16
C GLU A 869 6.17 -89.54 47.27
N ILE A 870 6.49 -89.07 48.49
CA ILE A 870 7.14 -87.77 48.71
C ILE A 870 8.52 -87.74 48.06
N CYS A 871 9.33 -88.79 48.23
CA CYS A 871 10.65 -88.87 47.60
C CYS A 871 10.54 -88.96 46.07
N ALA A 872 9.57 -89.70 45.54
CA ALA A 872 9.36 -89.83 44.10
C ALA A 872 9.04 -88.48 43.45
N LEU A 873 8.12 -87.70 44.05
CA LEU A 873 7.78 -86.36 43.56
C LEU A 873 8.98 -85.41 43.68
N ARG A 874 9.57 -85.29 44.88
CA ARG A 874 10.69 -84.40 45.15
C ARG A 874 11.89 -84.65 44.23
N ASP A 875 12.26 -85.91 44.03
CA ASP A 875 13.37 -86.28 43.16
C ASP A 875 13.08 -85.98 41.68
N THR A 876 11.81 -86.11 41.27
CA THR A 876 11.39 -85.84 39.89
C THR A 876 11.48 -84.35 39.56
N VAL A 877 10.97 -83.48 40.43
CA VAL A 877 10.91 -82.03 40.19
C VAL A 877 12.14 -81.28 40.71
N ALA A 878 13.26 -81.99 40.94
CA ALA A 878 14.42 -81.50 41.66
C ALA A 878 15.02 -80.18 41.12
N ILE A 879 14.94 -79.96 39.79
CA ILE A 879 15.48 -78.76 39.13
C ILE A 879 14.69 -77.49 39.46
N TYR A 880 13.42 -77.63 39.83
CA TYR A 880 12.50 -76.51 40.10
C TYR A 880 12.25 -76.33 41.61
N LEU A 881 13.07 -76.96 42.46
CA LEU A 881 12.94 -76.84 43.90
C LEU A 881 13.46 -75.49 44.41
N THR A 882 12.54 -74.67 44.89
CA THR A 882 12.76 -73.42 45.63
C THR A 882 13.03 -73.67 47.13
N PRO A 883 13.54 -72.68 47.88
CA PRO A 883 13.66 -72.77 49.34
C PRO A 883 12.35 -73.14 50.04
N GLU A 884 11.23 -72.60 49.56
CA GLU A 884 9.88 -72.81 50.08
C GLU A 884 9.43 -74.25 49.85
N SER A 885 9.49 -74.74 48.60
CA SER A 885 9.12 -76.13 48.28
C SER A 885 10.01 -77.15 49.00
N LYS A 886 11.32 -76.87 49.15
CA LYS A 886 12.23 -77.71 49.97
C LYS A 886 11.80 -77.78 51.43
N SER A 887 11.33 -76.66 51.99
CA SER A 887 10.79 -76.60 53.35
C SER A 887 9.51 -77.46 53.46
N SER A 888 8.57 -77.31 52.53
CA SER A 888 7.33 -78.09 52.50
C SER A 888 7.60 -79.60 52.39
N PHE A 889 8.49 -80.02 51.48
CA PHE A 889 8.89 -81.44 51.39
C PHE A 889 9.57 -81.95 52.66
N LYS A 890 10.37 -81.12 53.32
CA LYS A 890 11.02 -81.48 54.58
C LYS A 890 9.98 -81.66 55.70
N GLN A 891 9.04 -80.73 55.83
CA GLN A 891 7.93 -80.82 56.79
C GLN A 891 7.07 -82.07 56.54
N ALA A 892 6.75 -82.37 55.28
CA ALA A 892 6.02 -83.57 54.90
C ALA A 892 6.76 -84.85 55.34
N LEU A 893 8.09 -84.90 55.20
CA LEU A 893 8.90 -86.04 55.63
C LEU A 893 9.06 -86.13 57.15
N GLU A 894 9.08 -85.00 57.85
CA GLU A 894 9.14 -84.93 59.33
C GLU A 894 7.84 -85.38 60.00
N ALA A 895 6.70 -85.23 59.32
CA ALA A 895 5.41 -85.75 59.78
C ALA A 895 5.33 -87.30 59.79
N LEU A 896 6.28 -87.99 59.13
CA LEU A 896 6.28 -89.45 59.03
C LEU A 896 7.10 -90.12 60.15
N PRO A 897 6.67 -91.30 60.65
CA PRO A 897 7.48 -92.10 61.56
C PRO A 897 8.85 -92.50 60.99
N GLN A 898 9.88 -92.57 61.83
CA GLN A 898 11.22 -92.96 61.39
C GLN A 898 11.28 -94.43 60.96
N LEU A 899 11.90 -94.68 59.79
CA LEU A 899 12.18 -96.04 59.30
C LEU A 899 13.33 -96.66 60.10
N SER A 900 13.01 -97.66 60.93
CA SER A 900 13.92 -98.34 61.85
C SER A 900 14.61 -99.59 61.27
N SER A 901 14.16 -100.12 60.13
CA SER A 901 14.74 -101.33 59.50
C SER A 901 15.53 -101.02 58.22
N GLY A 902 16.74 -101.61 58.11
CA GLY A 902 17.56 -101.53 56.89
C GLY A 902 16.92 -102.21 55.67
N THR A 903 16.02 -103.17 55.89
CA THR A 903 15.26 -103.84 54.82
C THR A 903 14.23 -102.90 54.18
N ASP A 904 13.58 -102.06 54.98
CA ASP A 904 12.57 -101.11 54.48
C ASP A 904 13.23 -100.00 53.63
N ARG A 905 14.47 -99.61 53.96
CA ARG A 905 15.26 -98.66 53.16
C ARG A 905 15.64 -99.23 51.79
N LYS A 906 16.05 -100.51 51.74
CA LYS A 906 16.33 -101.20 50.47
C LYS A 906 15.08 -101.31 49.61
N LEU A 907 13.94 -101.68 50.21
CA LEU A 907 12.66 -101.76 49.49
C LEU A 907 12.24 -100.40 48.93
N LEU A 908 12.41 -99.31 49.69
CA LEU A 908 12.16 -97.94 49.22
C LEU A 908 13.01 -97.58 47.97
N GLU A 909 14.30 -97.87 48.00
CA GLU A 909 15.22 -97.62 46.88
C GLU A 909 14.86 -98.45 45.63
N GLU A 910 14.54 -99.74 45.81
CA GLU A 910 14.09 -100.61 44.72
C GLU A 910 12.80 -100.09 44.05
N LEU A 911 11.82 -99.67 44.86
CA LEU A 911 10.56 -99.13 44.35
C LEU A 911 10.73 -97.77 43.67
N LEU A 912 11.61 -96.90 44.16
CA LEU A 912 11.96 -95.64 43.50
C LEU A 912 12.65 -95.89 42.14
N ASN A 913 13.58 -96.84 42.07
CA ASN A 913 14.24 -97.20 40.81
C ASN A 913 13.26 -97.82 39.81
N LYS A 914 12.33 -98.66 40.28
CA LYS A 914 11.24 -99.20 39.46
C LYS A 914 10.32 -98.08 38.93
N PHE A 915 9.99 -97.10 39.77
CA PHE A 915 9.22 -95.93 39.35
C PHE A 915 9.95 -95.13 38.26
N LYS A 916 11.21 -94.74 38.52
CA LYS A 916 12.05 -93.96 37.59
C LYS A 916 12.25 -94.67 36.24
N SER A 917 12.43 -95.99 36.24
CA SER A 917 12.53 -96.77 35.00
C SER A 917 11.19 -96.90 34.27
N SER A 918 10.08 -97.08 34.98
CA SER A 918 8.75 -97.21 34.37
C SER A 918 8.23 -95.92 33.72
N MET A 919 8.63 -94.76 34.25
CA MET A 919 8.21 -93.44 33.74
C MET A 919 9.37 -92.66 33.09
N HIS A 920 10.44 -93.34 32.67
CA HIS A 920 11.67 -92.69 32.20
C HIS A 920 11.41 -91.61 31.13
N LEU A 921 10.59 -91.93 30.12
CA LEU A 921 10.29 -91.02 29.02
C LEU A 921 9.56 -89.76 29.52
N GLN A 922 8.54 -89.93 30.36
CA GLN A 922 7.75 -88.83 30.93
C GLN A 922 8.60 -87.92 31.81
N LEU A 923 9.51 -88.47 32.59
CA LEU A 923 10.34 -87.70 33.53
C LEU A 923 11.52 -86.99 32.85
N THR A 924 11.76 -87.22 31.55
CA THR A 924 12.91 -86.65 30.83
C THR A 924 12.81 -85.12 30.71
N CYS A 925 11.61 -84.53 30.68
CA CYS A 925 11.44 -83.08 30.63
C CYS A 925 11.94 -82.36 31.91
N PHE A 926 12.01 -83.07 33.04
CA PHE A 926 12.54 -82.56 34.30
C PHE A 926 13.98 -83.00 34.56
N GLN A 927 14.74 -83.32 33.51
CA GLN A 927 16.17 -83.54 33.57
C GLN A 927 16.89 -82.31 33.03
N ALA A 928 17.99 -81.90 33.68
CA ALA A 928 18.77 -80.77 33.20
C ALA A 928 19.34 -81.14 31.83
N SER A 929 19.08 -80.31 30.81
CA SER A 929 19.73 -80.44 29.50
C SER A 929 21.22 -80.56 29.74
N SER A 930 21.80 -81.74 29.49
CA SER A 930 23.24 -81.88 29.46
C SER A 930 23.74 -80.86 28.46
N SER A 931 24.51 -79.87 28.93
CA SER A 931 25.13 -78.84 28.11
C SER A 931 25.88 -79.49 26.94
N ALA A 932 25.19 -79.65 25.82
CA ALA A 932 25.81 -79.80 24.53
C ALA A 932 26.22 -78.38 24.15
N MET A 933 27.44 -78.01 24.54
CA MET A 933 28.17 -76.95 23.84
C MET A 933 28.25 -77.35 22.36
N MET A 934 27.23 -76.98 21.58
CA MET A 934 27.41 -76.77 20.16
C MET A 934 28.25 -75.50 20.03
N LYS A 935 29.54 -75.69 19.78
CA LYS A 935 30.38 -74.66 19.19
C LYS A 935 29.78 -74.34 17.82
N THR A 936 29.20 -73.16 17.68
CA THR A 936 29.18 -72.39 16.42
C THR A 936 29.56 -70.97 16.75
#